data_AF-A0A7M2X0U8-F1
#
_entry.id   AF-A0A7M2X0U8-F1
#
_cell.length_a   1.000
_cell.length_b   1.000
_cell.length_c   1.000
_cell.angle_alpha   90.00
_cell.angle_beta   90.00
_cell.angle_gamma   90.00
#
_symmetry.space_group_name_H-M   'P 1'
#
loop_
_entity.id
_entity.type
_entity.pdbx_description
1 polymer ?
#
loop_
_entity_poly.entity_id
_entity_poly.type
_entity_poly.pdbx_seq_one_letter_code
_entity_poly.pdbx_strand_id
1 'polypeptide(L)'
;MRSKLYALVIAAAAAYTPAIAPQTSALAQNNPPGRKVPQKGDPKAFPVKPVIDADLATLDDELAAYLQFRGDVGADGAARLELLIDLRVTARWLLAAASAEKAESEVQIAAMLRAQELLDTARTLTELFKAMPRPTAPQLDGMTRLHALTYKLPELKQIKQIDDVCREIGSLLVAAAGPLPAEVRQIPLMRPAVVTRSEPVRPASTQPAVTLDPLSRANALAVSAPLKRQVINLLTLAINAEAESKADPKRLPEAAQLSSTAGRALDLSEALSKGTAVDASTRPQLEQRLADGLALFSDPRTRSSGQSRLASLDDYARTIARIRRLNLKPELQQKLAPAFAWAGDNQDQSGKLMVTVEAFLETSARLDARAATPPQPLPPKEAKAVADAIKAATAERDAFLMDASVLGKVGQTVDVASLAGRLESMKQAIASAETYEAVPKSLQVLLTFKPRPTGAMERRFAGLLTALNDPRPSAAKDEAGRAMADMVRLADLASELEWPAPVTQDVQSLYTRGKLPAFETRRKELVAEIASELAAGRKADTSKMQRLEQMRELRGALAEAVMFEVVVRKAEPLSRWIDWRIDAADVQAVIAPYRESLGSLFEAYSTDATPPVTFKPLHERYSPFMRFVIHQLPYGDPCSGLPTSLAGHIGRLMTPMDNQPFATERYASFAIKLWKRHRDAGDAAAAEVVAAALAARVK
;
A
#
# COMPACT_ATOMS: atom_id res chain seq x y z
N MET A 1 -1.77 -56.93 62.20
CA MET A 1 -2.96 -56.09 61.85
C MET A 1 -3.07 -54.98 62.87
N ARG A 2 -3.44 -53.76 62.45
CA ARG A 2 -3.53 -52.52 63.26
C ARG A 2 -2.18 -51.91 63.72
N SER A 3 -2.27 -50.59 63.99
CA SER A 3 -1.57 -49.82 65.03
C SER A 3 -0.14 -49.27 64.82
N LYS A 4 -0.09 -47.92 64.78
CA LYS A 4 0.75 -46.92 65.51
C LYS A 4 2.05 -47.34 66.26
N LEU A 5 2.87 -46.29 66.49
CA LEU A 5 4.01 -46.12 67.43
C LEU A 5 5.41 -46.45 66.84
N TYR A 6 6.53 -45.78 67.18
CA TYR A 6 6.89 -44.45 67.76
C TYR A 6 8.45 -44.34 67.72
N ALA A 7 9.05 -43.22 68.19
CA ALA A 7 10.51 -43.01 68.45
C ALA A 7 11.46 -42.91 67.22
N LEU A 8 12.39 -41.96 66.99
CA LEU A 8 12.96 -40.77 67.68
C LEU A 8 14.40 -40.94 68.27
N VAL A 9 15.37 -40.23 67.63
CA VAL A 9 16.70 -39.64 68.07
C VAL A 9 18.02 -40.46 68.21
N ILE A 10 19.14 -39.74 67.91
CA ILE A 10 20.58 -39.89 68.28
C ILE A 10 21.36 -40.97 67.49
N ALA A 11 22.53 -40.75 66.85
CA ALA A 11 23.33 -39.58 66.42
C ALA A 11 24.33 -40.08 65.31
N ALA A 12 25.38 -39.40 64.81
CA ALA A 12 26.09 -38.17 65.18
C ALA A 12 26.73 -37.46 63.94
N ALA A 13 27.72 -36.59 64.18
CA ALA A 13 28.39 -35.72 63.20
C ALA A 13 29.68 -36.30 62.58
N ALA A 14 29.97 -35.94 61.32
CA ALA A 14 31.22 -35.24 60.91
C ALA A 14 31.33 -35.06 59.38
N ALA A 15 31.05 -33.84 58.87
CA ALA A 15 31.67 -33.21 57.69
C ALA A 15 30.87 -31.94 57.31
N TYR A 16 31.30 -30.78 57.83
CA TYR A 16 30.68 -29.49 57.49
C TYR A 16 31.51 -28.81 56.40
N THR A 17 31.16 -29.03 55.14
CA THR A 17 31.65 -28.24 54.00
C THR A 17 30.45 -27.54 53.34
N PRO A 18 30.31 -26.21 53.47
CA PRO A 18 29.29 -25.49 52.73
C PRO A 18 29.69 -25.49 51.26
N ALA A 19 29.05 -26.36 50.47
CA ALA A 19 29.05 -26.22 49.03
C ALA A 19 28.31 -24.91 48.69
N ILE A 20 29.07 -23.84 48.46
CA ILE A 20 28.57 -22.62 47.87
C ILE A 20 28.13 -22.99 46.46
N ALA A 21 26.85 -23.31 46.29
CA ALA A 21 26.25 -23.40 44.98
C ALA A 21 26.46 -22.03 44.30
N PRO A 22 27.11 -21.95 43.12
CA PRO A 22 27.19 -20.69 42.42
C PRO A 22 25.76 -20.26 42.11
N GLN A 23 25.36 -19.10 42.64
CA GLN A 23 24.13 -18.46 42.20
C GLN A 23 24.30 -18.20 40.71
N THR A 24 23.63 -19.01 39.87
CA THR A 24 23.54 -18.76 38.44
C THR A 24 22.78 -17.45 38.29
N SER A 25 23.53 -16.37 38.08
CA SER A 25 23.00 -15.01 38.00
C SER A 25 21.84 -15.01 37.00
N ALA A 26 20.66 -14.65 37.50
CA ALA A 26 19.47 -14.58 36.67
C ALA A 26 19.65 -13.41 35.71
N LEU A 27 20.11 -13.71 34.48
CA LEU A 27 19.92 -12.86 33.31
C LEU A 27 18.52 -12.24 33.40
N ALA A 28 18.46 -10.92 33.32
CA ALA A 28 17.25 -10.12 33.56
C ALA A 28 16.01 -10.81 32.99
N GLN A 29 14.98 -10.96 33.82
CA GLN A 29 13.83 -11.84 33.56
C GLN A 29 13.36 -11.74 32.11
N ASN A 30 13.36 -12.87 31.39
CA ASN A 30 13.20 -12.97 29.91
C ASN A 30 11.84 -12.48 29.34
N ASN A 31 11.04 -11.74 30.11
CA ASN A 31 9.95 -10.96 29.55
C ASN A 31 10.59 -9.73 28.88
N PRO A 32 10.55 -9.59 27.53
CA PRO A 32 10.92 -8.33 26.92
C PRO A 32 10.03 -7.23 27.51
N PRO A 33 10.55 -5.99 27.70
CA PRO A 33 9.72 -4.89 28.16
C PRO A 33 8.49 -4.79 27.27
N GLY A 34 7.31 -4.70 27.88
CA GLY A 34 6.04 -4.70 27.16
C GLY A 34 6.09 -3.63 26.06
N ARG A 35 6.01 -4.06 24.79
CA ARG A 35 6.26 -3.17 23.64
C ARG A 35 5.46 -1.89 23.78
N LYS A 36 6.14 -0.75 23.67
CA LYS A 36 5.49 0.56 23.80
C LYS A 36 4.35 0.68 22.78
N VAL A 37 3.19 1.10 23.25
CA VAL A 37 2.02 1.33 22.39
C VAL A 37 2.37 2.51 21.45
N PRO A 38 2.17 2.38 20.13
CA PRO A 38 2.35 3.49 19.19
C PRO A 38 1.52 4.70 19.62
N GLN A 39 2.11 5.89 19.62
CA GLN A 39 1.34 7.12 19.82
C GLN A 39 0.44 7.36 18.60
N LYS A 40 -0.75 7.91 18.83
CA LYS A 40 -1.70 8.23 17.76
C LYS A 40 -1.11 9.29 16.83
N GLY A 41 -0.93 8.92 15.56
CA GLY A 41 -0.33 9.78 14.54
C GLY A 41 -1.31 10.78 13.90
N ASP A 42 -0.82 11.56 12.92
CA ASP A 42 -1.68 12.34 12.03
C ASP A 42 -2.54 11.37 11.19
N PRO A 43 -3.88 11.46 11.25
CA PRO A 43 -4.78 10.57 10.48
C PRO A 43 -4.66 10.72 8.95
N LYS A 44 -3.93 11.72 8.44
CA LYS A 44 -3.69 11.92 7.00
C LYS A 44 -2.35 11.35 6.51
N ALA A 45 -1.43 11.02 7.40
CA ALA A 45 -0.14 10.44 7.05
C ALA A 45 -0.19 8.91 7.13
N PHE A 46 0.57 8.21 6.29
CA PHE A 46 0.72 6.76 6.43
C PHE A 46 1.40 6.48 7.80
N PRO A 47 0.73 5.76 8.73
CA PRO A 47 1.07 5.80 10.15
C PRO A 47 2.21 4.84 10.52
N VAL A 48 3.24 4.76 9.69
CA VAL A 48 4.45 3.96 9.92
C VAL A 48 5.31 4.55 11.02
N LYS A 49 5.49 5.88 11.02
CA LYS A 49 6.45 6.54 11.89
C LYS A 49 6.19 6.31 13.39
N PRO A 50 4.96 6.43 13.92
CA PRO A 50 4.71 6.15 15.34
C PRO A 50 5.02 4.71 15.76
N VAL A 51 5.00 3.74 14.82
CA VAL A 51 5.38 2.35 15.08
C VAL A 51 6.90 2.18 15.01
N ILE A 52 7.59 2.85 14.09
CA ILE A 52 9.07 2.89 14.09
C ILE A 52 9.58 3.59 15.35
N ASP A 53 9.01 4.72 15.74
CA ASP A 53 9.40 5.47 16.94
C ASP A 53 9.13 4.66 18.22
N ALA A 54 8.04 3.89 18.28
CA ALA A 54 7.76 2.98 19.40
C ALA A 54 8.70 1.75 19.44
N ASP A 55 9.03 1.18 18.28
CA ASP A 55 10.00 0.08 18.18
C ASP A 55 11.43 0.58 18.48
N LEU A 56 11.81 1.79 18.04
CA LEU A 56 13.07 2.48 18.42
C LEU A 56 13.12 2.76 19.92
N ALA A 57 12.05 3.30 20.51
CA ALA A 57 12.00 3.57 21.94
C ALA A 57 11.97 2.29 22.78
N THR A 58 11.49 1.16 22.25
CA THR A 58 11.61 -0.15 22.92
C THR A 58 13.05 -0.68 22.80
N LEU A 59 13.68 -0.49 21.63
CA LEU A 59 15.05 -0.93 21.36
C LEU A 59 16.10 -0.09 22.10
N ASP A 60 15.84 1.19 22.34
CA ASP A 60 16.68 2.08 23.15
C ASP A 60 16.60 1.72 24.65
N ASP A 61 15.41 1.33 25.15
CA ASP A 61 15.28 0.75 26.50
C ASP A 61 16.04 -0.58 26.63
N GLU A 62 15.89 -1.48 25.64
CA GLU A 62 16.65 -2.73 25.61
C GLU A 62 18.16 -2.45 25.58
N LEU A 63 18.65 -1.61 24.66
CA LEU A 63 20.07 -1.25 24.57
C LEU A 63 20.60 -0.63 25.85
N ALA A 64 19.83 0.25 26.52
CA ALA A 64 20.20 0.79 27.82
C ALA A 64 20.35 -0.30 28.88
N ALA A 65 19.40 -1.24 28.96
CA ALA A 65 19.46 -2.36 29.90
C ALA A 65 20.65 -3.30 29.62
N TYR A 66 20.91 -3.65 28.36
CA TYR A 66 22.07 -4.47 27.98
C TYR A 66 23.40 -3.75 28.25
N LEU A 67 23.50 -2.44 28.01
CA LEU A 67 24.70 -1.65 28.29
C LEU A 67 24.95 -1.44 29.79
N GLN A 68 23.90 -1.37 30.62
CA GLN A 68 24.02 -1.34 32.07
C GLN A 68 24.50 -2.70 32.61
N PHE A 69 23.90 -3.79 32.13
CA PHE A 69 24.27 -5.17 32.52
C PHE A 69 25.67 -5.59 32.04
N ARG A 70 26.29 -4.82 31.12
CA ARG A 70 27.63 -5.06 30.58
C ARG A 70 28.72 -5.21 31.65
N GLY A 71 28.58 -4.53 32.79
CA GLY A 71 29.52 -4.63 33.91
C GLY A 71 29.37 -5.90 34.76
N ASP A 72 28.20 -6.55 34.73
CA ASP A 72 27.84 -7.67 35.60
C ASP A 72 28.10 -9.04 34.95
N VAL A 73 28.40 -9.08 33.65
CA VAL A 73 28.61 -10.32 32.90
C VAL A 73 30.07 -10.77 32.97
N GLY A 74 30.28 -11.94 33.59
CA GLY A 74 31.58 -12.60 33.64
C GLY A 74 32.17 -12.91 32.25
N ALA A 75 33.50 -13.03 32.17
CA ALA A 75 34.26 -13.10 30.92
C ALA A 75 33.74 -14.10 29.88
N ASP A 76 33.22 -15.26 30.31
CA ASP A 76 32.64 -16.29 29.42
C ASP A 76 31.36 -15.82 28.68
N GLY A 77 30.58 -14.95 29.32
CA GLY A 77 29.32 -14.42 28.80
C GLY A 77 29.49 -13.13 28.01
N ALA A 78 30.57 -12.38 28.26
CA ALA A 78 30.76 -11.02 27.72
C ALA A 78 30.64 -10.99 26.19
N ALA A 79 31.37 -11.86 25.48
CA ALA A 79 31.33 -11.91 24.01
C ALA A 79 29.93 -12.23 23.44
N ARG A 80 29.11 -13.00 24.17
CA ARG A 80 27.70 -13.27 23.77
C ARG A 80 26.80 -12.08 24.06
N LEU A 81 27.03 -11.36 25.15
CA LEU A 81 26.30 -10.12 25.47
C LEU A 81 26.60 -9.04 24.42
N GLU A 82 27.88 -8.82 24.09
CA GLU A 82 28.30 -7.87 23.05
C GLU A 82 27.62 -8.18 21.71
N LEU A 83 27.62 -9.45 21.26
CA LEU A 83 26.90 -9.85 20.05
C LEU A 83 25.39 -9.51 20.11
N LEU A 84 24.74 -9.69 21.26
CA LEU A 84 23.33 -9.34 21.46
C LEU A 84 23.08 -7.82 21.52
N ILE A 85 24.08 -7.02 21.89
CA ILE A 85 24.11 -5.55 21.79
C ILE A 85 24.30 -5.15 20.32
N ASP A 86 25.27 -5.72 19.63
CA ASP A 86 25.65 -5.35 18.25
C ASP A 86 24.50 -5.58 17.24
N LEU A 87 23.78 -6.70 17.38
CA LEU A 87 22.59 -6.98 16.58
C LEU A 87 21.47 -5.95 16.81
N ARG A 88 21.34 -5.44 18.04
CA ARG A 88 20.37 -4.40 18.41
C ARG A 88 20.81 -3.02 17.94
N VAL A 89 22.09 -2.66 18.05
CA VAL A 89 22.66 -1.44 17.48
C VAL A 89 22.42 -1.40 15.97
N THR A 90 22.64 -2.53 15.29
CA THR A 90 22.37 -2.65 13.84
C THR A 90 20.88 -2.54 13.53
N ALA A 91 20.00 -3.22 14.28
CA ALA A 91 18.55 -3.08 14.11
C ALA A 91 18.08 -1.64 14.34
N ARG A 92 18.67 -0.92 15.31
CA ARG A 92 18.40 0.49 15.59
C ARG A 92 18.84 1.40 14.45
N TRP A 93 20.03 1.18 13.89
CA TRP A 93 20.52 1.91 12.71
C TRP A 93 19.59 1.71 11.50
N LEU A 94 19.10 0.50 11.26
CA LEU A 94 18.10 0.21 10.24
C LEU A 94 16.76 0.91 10.51
N LEU A 95 16.25 0.88 11.74
CA LEU A 95 15.00 1.57 12.09
C LEU A 95 15.14 3.10 12.03
N ALA A 96 16.30 3.66 12.41
CA ALA A 96 16.58 5.09 12.28
C ALA A 96 16.63 5.52 10.81
N ALA A 97 17.28 4.74 9.94
CA ALA A 97 17.25 4.94 8.49
C ALA A 97 15.81 4.82 7.95
N ALA A 98 15.05 3.81 8.39
CA ALA A 98 13.65 3.65 8.02
C ALA A 98 12.75 4.83 8.43
N SER A 99 13.00 5.44 9.60
CA SER A 99 12.27 6.64 10.05
C SER A 99 12.72 7.92 9.33
N ALA A 100 13.94 7.98 8.80
CA ALA A 100 14.44 9.11 8.03
C ALA A 100 14.02 9.04 6.56
N GLU A 101 13.78 7.83 6.07
CA GLU A 101 13.28 7.53 4.73
C GLU A 101 11.83 7.98 4.51
N LYS A 102 11.47 8.17 3.23
CA LYS A 102 10.09 8.47 2.85
C LYS A 102 9.19 7.30 3.28
N ALA A 103 8.02 7.62 3.84
CA ALA A 103 6.96 6.64 4.06
C ALA A 103 6.75 5.77 2.80
N GLU A 104 6.73 4.45 3.00
CA GLU A 104 6.53 3.45 1.95
C GLU A 104 7.67 3.36 0.91
N SER A 105 8.85 3.93 1.16
CA SER A 105 10.03 3.71 0.29
C SER A 105 10.53 2.26 0.41
N GLU A 106 11.07 1.71 -0.69
CA GLU A 106 11.68 0.37 -0.66
C GLU A 106 12.80 0.27 0.38
N VAL A 107 13.52 1.38 0.65
CA VAL A 107 14.58 1.44 1.67
C VAL A 107 13.98 1.39 3.08
N GLN A 108 12.90 2.13 3.36
CA GLN A 108 12.17 2.02 4.63
C GLN A 108 11.65 0.60 4.85
N ILE A 109 11.00 0.01 3.84
CA ILE A 109 10.41 -1.32 3.90
C ILE A 109 11.50 -2.38 4.13
N ALA A 110 12.57 -2.36 3.32
CA ALA A 110 13.69 -3.28 3.47
C ALA A 110 14.37 -3.12 4.84
N ALA A 111 14.65 -1.90 5.28
CA ALA A 111 15.30 -1.65 6.56
C ALA A 111 14.45 -2.15 7.76
N MET A 112 13.13 -1.92 7.76
CA MET A 112 12.24 -2.47 8.80
C MET A 112 12.16 -3.99 8.76
N LEU A 113 12.03 -4.59 7.58
CA LEU A 113 12.01 -6.05 7.42
C LEU A 113 13.35 -6.68 7.86
N ARG A 114 14.47 -6.00 7.69
CA ARG A 114 15.80 -6.44 8.13
C ARG A 114 16.02 -6.28 9.62
N ALA A 115 15.62 -5.14 10.20
CA ALA A 115 15.64 -4.94 11.64
C ALA A 115 14.84 -6.04 12.36
N GLN A 116 13.67 -6.42 11.82
CA GLN A 116 12.89 -7.53 12.35
C GLN A 116 13.62 -8.88 12.29
N GLU A 117 14.29 -9.24 11.18
CA GLU A 117 15.08 -10.50 11.16
C GLU A 117 16.27 -10.46 12.12
N LEU A 118 16.94 -9.33 12.30
CA LEU A 118 18.02 -9.22 13.30
C LEU A 118 17.48 -9.43 14.72
N LEU A 119 16.29 -8.90 15.03
CA LEU A 119 15.64 -9.09 16.34
C LEU A 119 15.09 -10.51 16.53
N ASP A 120 14.57 -11.15 15.48
CA ASP A 120 14.14 -12.56 15.50
C ASP A 120 15.36 -13.50 15.64
N THR A 121 16.47 -13.18 14.97
CA THR A 121 17.75 -13.88 15.07
C THR A 121 18.37 -13.73 16.47
N ALA A 122 18.39 -12.51 17.02
CA ALA A 122 18.88 -12.25 18.38
C ALA A 122 18.06 -13.01 19.45
N ARG A 123 16.73 -13.10 19.29
CA ARG A 123 15.87 -13.94 20.14
C ARG A 123 16.22 -15.43 20.00
N THR A 124 16.37 -15.93 18.78
CA THR A 124 16.76 -17.33 18.53
C THR A 124 18.13 -17.67 19.12
N LEU A 125 19.12 -16.78 18.99
CA LEU A 125 20.44 -16.92 19.59
C LEU A 125 20.42 -16.83 21.10
N THR A 126 19.53 -16.01 21.69
CA THR A 126 19.36 -15.93 23.15
C THR A 126 18.93 -17.29 23.72
N GLU A 127 17.99 -17.99 23.08
CA GLU A 127 17.62 -19.35 23.48
C GLU A 127 18.75 -20.37 23.23
N LEU A 128 19.41 -20.29 22.07
CA LEU A 128 20.51 -21.19 21.74
C LEU A 128 21.69 -21.07 22.72
N PHE A 129 22.05 -19.85 23.14
CA PHE A 129 23.14 -19.60 24.09
C PHE A 129 22.86 -20.13 25.50
N LYS A 130 21.59 -20.37 25.89
CA LYS A 130 21.27 -21.06 27.16
C LYS A 130 21.70 -22.53 27.15
N ALA A 131 21.70 -23.16 25.97
CA ALA A 131 22.06 -24.57 25.81
C ALA A 131 23.51 -24.81 25.34
N MET A 132 24.16 -23.81 24.71
CA MET A 132 25.50 -24.00 24.13
C MET A 132 26.65 -23.85 25.13
N PRO A 133 27.68 -24.72 25.06
CA PRO A 133 28.92 -24.58 25.84
C PRO A 133 29.71 -23.33 25.45
N ARG A 134 30.73 -22.95 26.24
CA ARG A 134 31.55 -21.74 26.03
C ARG A 134 31.96 -21.58 24.55
N PRO A 135 31.91 -20.35 23.98
CA PRO A 135 32.29 -20.12 22.60
C PRO A 135 33.71 -20.62 22.28
N THR A 136 33.83 -21.34 21.17
CA THR A 136 35.12 -21.75 20.59
C THR A 136 35.84 -20.55 19.97
N ALA A 137 37.16 -20.66 19.74
CA ALA A 137 37.94 -19.57 19.15
C ALA A 137 37.38 -19.04 17.80
N PRO A 138 36.91 -19.89 16.85
CA PRO A 138 36.23 -19.42 15.64
C PRO A 138 34.94 -18.63 15.91
N GLN A 139 34.17 -19.00 16.94
CA GLN A 139 32.95 -18.28 17.32
C GLN A 139 33.29 -16.90 17.91
N LEU A 140 34.36 -16.80 18.71
CA LEU A 140 34.83 -15.52 19.26
C LEU A 140 35.37 -14.56 18.19
N ASP A 141 36.06 -15.07 17.17
CA ASP A 141 36.50 -14.27 16.02
C ASP A 141 35.28 -13.72 15.23
N GLY A 142 34.27 -14.57 14.98
CA GLY A 142 33.02 -14.14 14.36
C GLY A 142 32.30 -13.02 15.13
N MET A 143 32.19 -13.17 16.46
CA MET A 143 31.63 -12.15 17.36
C MET A 143 32.45 -10.83 17.31
N THR A 144 33.78 -10.92 17.38
CA THR A 144 34.68 -9.75 17.40
C THR A 144 34.61 -8.95 16.10
N ARG A 145 34.52 -9.62 14.95
CA ARG A 145 34.37 -8.96 13.64
C ARG A 145 33.02 -8.27 13.50
N LEU A 146 31.95 -8.89 13.99
CA LEU A 146 30.61 -8.30 13.97
C LEU A 146 30.56 -7.04 14.84
N HIS A 147 31.18 -7.06 16.02
CA HIS A 147 31.35 -5.88 16.86
C HIS A 147 32.06 -4.73 16.10
N ALA A 148 33.19 -5.04 15.46
CA ALA A 148 33.96 -4.06 14.68
C ALA A 148 33.20 -3.47 13.47
N LEU A 149 32.22 -4.21 12.92
CA LEU A 149 31.37 -3.75 11.82
C LEU A 149 30.37 -2.66 12.28
N THR A 150 29.90 -2.70 13.53
CA THR A 150 28.92 -1.72 14.04
C THR A 150 29.44 -0.27 14.05
N TYR A 151 30.75 -0.07 14.20
CA TYR A 151 31.41 1.24 14.11
C TYR A 151 31.61 1.75 12.68
N LYS A 152 31.32 0.91 11.67
CA LYS A 152 31.54 1.18 10.24
C LYS A 152 30.25 1.13 9.42
N LEU A 153 29.09 1.14 10.09
CA LEU A 153 27.79 1.10 9.44
C LEU A 153 27.62 2.30 8.49
N PRO A 154 27.34 2.08 7.20
CA PRO A 154 27.28 3.15 6.21
C PRO A 154 26.00 3.99 6.34
N GLU A 155 25.96 5.13 5.64
CA GLU A 155 24.70 5.84 5.39
C GLU A 155 23.85 5.03 4.39
N LEU A 156 22.62 4.69 4.77
CA LEU A 156 21.71 3.89 3.95
C LEU A 156 20.95 4.76 2.97
N LYS A 157 21.27 4.60 1.67
CA LYS A 157 20.60 5.25 0.53
C LYS A 157 20.04 4.24 -0.48
N GLN A 158 20.48 2.99 -0.41
CA GLN A 158 20.13 1.93 -1.34
C GLN A 158 19.92 0.60 -0.61
N ILE A 159 18.97 -0.20 -1.10
CA ILE A 159 18.70 -1.56 -0.59
C ILE A 159 19.97 -2.41 -0.67
N LYS A 160 20.80 -2.24 -1.72
CA LYS A 160 22.09 -2.91 -1.84
C LYS A 160 23.00 -2.74 -0.63
N GLN A 161 23.07 -1.55 -0.03
CA GLN A 161 23.91 -1.31 1.15
C GLN A 161 23.37 -2.05 2.38
N ILE A 162 22.05 -2.15 2.49
CA ILE A 162 21.39 -2.98 3.51
C ILE A 162 21.73 -4.45 3.29
N ASP A 163 21.64 -4.93 2.05
CA ASP A 163 21.92 -6.32 1.68
C ASP A 163 23.38 -6.72 1.88
N ASP A 164 24.33 -5.86 1.52
CA ASP A 164 25.76 -6.14 1.66
C ASP A 164 26.13 -6.23 3.16
N VAL A 165 25.64 -5.31 3.99
CA VAL A 165 25.81 -5.38 5.47
C VAL A 165 25.09 -6.59 6.07
N CYS A 166 23.86 -6.90 5.65
CA CYS A 166 23.12 -8.05 6.18
C CYS A 166 23.72 -9.39 5.73
N ARG A 167 24.37 -9.45 4.57
CA ARG A 167 25.12 -10.62 4.10
C ARG A 167 26.42 -10.83 4.89
N GLU A 168 27.14 -9.75 5.21
CA GLU A 168 28.33 -9.80 6.06
C GLU A 168 27.98 -10.20 7.50
N ILE A 169 26.93 -9.61 8.08
CA ILE A 169 26.40 -10.03 9.38
C ILE A 169 25.95 -11.50 9.32
N GLY A 170 25.23 -11.92 8.28
CA GLY A 170 24.79 -13.29 8.12
C GLY A 170 25.95 -14.30 8.09
N SER A 171 27.04 -14.03 7.36
CA SER A 171 28.20 -14.92 7.33
C SER A 171 28.97 -14.96 8.65
N LEU A 172 29.11 -13.82 9.34
CA LEU A 172 29.69 -13.75 10.68
C LEU A 172 28.83 -14.47 11.73
N LEU A 173 27.51 -14.46 11.57
CA LEU A 173 26.58 -15.20 12.44
C LEU A 173 26.68 -16.71 12.28
N VAL A 174 26.98 -17.24 11.08
CA VAL A 174 27.30 -18.68 10.92
C VAL A 174 28.54 -19.04 11.72
N ALA A 175 29.59 -18.21 11.66
CA ALA A 175 30.81 -18.43 12.45
C ALA A 175 30.54 -18.34 13.97
N ALA A 176 29.76 -17.35 14.42
CA ALA A 176 29.45 -17.10 15.83
C ALA A 176 28.48 -18.12 16.46
N ALA A 177 27.52 -18.63 15.68
CA ALA A 177 26.51 -19.59 16.17
C ALA A 177 27.05 -21.01 16.34
N GLY A 178 28.09 -21.39 15.59
CA GLY A 178 28.62 -22.76 15.56
C GLY A 178 28.06 -23.59 14.39
N PRO A 179 28.30 -24.92 14.36
CA PRO A 179 27.87 -25.76 13.25
C PRO A 179 26.34 -25.76 13.09
N LEU A 180 25.88 -25.52 11.87
CA LEU A 180 24.48 -25.63 11.49
C LEU A 180 24.01 -27.11 11.60
N PRO A 181 22.68 -27.36 11.69
CA PRO A 181 22.13 -28.72 11.60
C PRO A 181 22.66 -29.48 10.39
N ALA A 182 22.84 -30.81 10.52
CA ALA A 182 23.52 -31.63 9.52
C ALA A 182 22.82 -31.63 8.14
N GLU A 183 21.53 -31.29 8.10
CA GLU A 183 20.76 -31.12 6.86
C GLU A 183 21.17 -29.85 6.06
N VAL A 184 21.73 -28.83 6.72
CA VAL A 184 22.04 -27.51 6.12
C VAL A 184 23.54 -27.39 5.83
N ARG A 185 24.00 -28.03 4.76
CA ARG A 185 25.41 -27.95 4.31
C ARG A 185 25.80 -26.57 3.75
N GLN A 186 24.84 -25.86 3.17
CA GLN A 186 24.96 -24.48 2.70
C GLN A 186 23.62 -23.78 2.95
N ILE A 187 23.68 -22.50 3.32
CA ILE A 187 22.46 -21.71 3.55
C ILE A 187 21.88 -21.30 2.18
N PRO A 188 20.64 -21.72 1.83
CA PRO A 188 20.04 -21.38 0.56
C PRO A 188 19.53 -19.94 0.53
N LEU A 189 19.33 -19.40 -0.67
CA LEU A 189 18.56 -18.17 -0.85
C LEU A 189 17.09 -18.45 -0.53
N MET A 190 16.52 -17.64 0.36
CA MET A 190 15.17 -17.80 0.91
C MET A 190 14.11 -17.20 -0.02
N ARG A 191 14.15 -17.55 -1.31
CA ARG A 191 13.30 -16.99 -2.37
C ARG A 191 13.07 -18.02 -3.49
N PRO A 192 11.84 -18.13 -4.03
CA PRO A 192 11.53 -18.95 -5.21
C PRO A 192 12.08 -18.36 -6.52
N ALA A 193 12.21 -19.19 -7.56
CA ALA A 193 12.66 -18.73 -8.88
C ALA A 193 11.67 -17.72 -9.51
N VAL A 194 12.23 -16.74 -10.24
CA VAL A 194 11.48 -15.61 -10.84
C VAL A 194 10.91 -15.99 -12.22
N VAL A 195 9.70 -15.50 -12.52
CA VAL A 195 9.13 -15.46 -13.87
C VAL A 195 9.34 -14.05 -14.44
N THR A 196 10.11 -13.89 -15.52
CA THR A 196 10.75 -12.61 -15.90
C THR A 196 10.05 -11.80 -17.01
N ARG A 197 10.08 -10.46 -16.86
CA ARG A 197 9.88 -9.44 -17.92
C ARG A 197 10.62 -8.15 -17.49
N SER A 198 11.14 -7.32 -18.42
CA SER A 198 12.20 -6.33 -18.09
C SER A 198 12.36 -5.15 -19.08
N GLU A 199 12.72 -3.93 -18.61
CA GLU A 199 13.57 -2.91 -19.29
C GLU A 199 14.00 -1.71 -18.36
N PRO A 200 15.04 -0.88 -18.68
CA PRO A 200 15.75 0.05 -17.72
C PRO A 200 15.89 1.57 -18.11
N VAL A 201 16.62 2.38 -17.29
CA VAL A 201 16.80 3.88 -17.38
C VAL A 201 18.24 4.39 -16.99
N ARG A 202 18.66 5.65 -17.30
CA ARG A 202 19.95 6.33 -16.91
C ARG A 202 19.86 7.90 -16.69
N PRO A 203 20.92 8.65 -16.22
CA PRO A 203 20.80 9.85 -15.32
C PRO A 203 21.57 11.19 -15.70
N ALA A 204 22.03 12.00 -14.71
CA ALA A 204 22.20 13.50 -14.71
C ALA A 204 23.60 14.13 -14.31
N SER A 205 23.75 15.48 -14.17
CA SER A 205 24.87 16.23 -13.47
C SER A 205 24.66 17.77 -13.19
N THR A 206 25.67 18.57 -12.72
CA THR A 206 25.54 19.78 -11.82
C THR A 206 26.67 20.90 -11.91
N GLN A 207 26.52 22.09 -11.24
CA GLN A 207 27.51 22.99 -10.50
C GLN A 207 27.33 24.59 -10.65
N PRO A 208 28.20 25.55 -10.16
CA PRO A 208 28.00 26.36 -8.91
C PRO A 208 28.39 27.91 -8.90
N ALA A 209 28.32 28.64 -7.77
CA ALA A 209 29.03 29.94 -7.45
C ALA A 209 28.96 30.39 -5.94
N VAL A 210 29.69 31.45 -5.49
CA VAL A 210 29.99 31.82 -4.06
C VAL A 210 29.97 33.36 -3.79
N THR A 211 29.64 33.87 -2.57
CA THR A 211 30.28 35.07 -1.89
C THR A 211 29.79 35.48 -0.46
N LEU A 212 30.74 36.03 0.34
CA LEU A 212 30.66 37.07 1.41
C LEU A 212 30.11 36.83 2.85
N ASP A 213 30.58 37.68 3.77
CA ASP A 213 30.69 37.48 5.25
C ASP A 213 29.37 37.63 6.05
N PRO A 214 28.93 36.59 6.79
CA PRO A 214 27.67 36.57 7.52
C PRO A 214 27.73 37.06 8.98
N LEU A 215 28.90 37.12 9.64
CA LEU A 215 28.93 37.25 11.11
C LEU A 215 28.44 38.62 11.61
N SER A 216 28.67 39.66 10.80
CA SER A 216 28.18 41.02 11.02
C SER A 216 26.64 41.12 10.97
N ARG A 217 25.96 40.30 10.15
CA ARG A 217 24.49 40.30 10.01
C ARG A 217 23.80 39.69 11.23
N ALA A 218 24.33 38.59 11.76
CA ALA A 218 23.69 37.82 12.84
C ALA A 218 23.52 38.61 14.16
N ASN A 219 24.49 39.47 14.49
CA ASN A 219 24.42 40.29 15.71
C ASN A 219 23.31 41.35 15.66
N ALA A 220 22.92 41.84 14.48
CA ALA A 220 21.88 42.85 14.30
C ALA A 220 20.44 42.30 14.32
N LEU A 221 20.24 40.97 14.26
CA LEU A 221 18.90 40.36 14.14
C LEU A 221 18.02 40.59 15.38
N ALA A 222 16.79 41.05 15.14
CA ALA A 222 15.72 41.22 16.12
C ALA A 222 14.78 39.99 16.13
N VAL A 223 15.30 38.86 16.64
CA VAL A 223 14.62 37.57 16.77
C VAL A 223 14.76 37.03 18.20
N SER A 224 13.98 36.02 18.55
CA SER A 224 13.97 35.41 19.88
C SER A 224 15.35 34.92 20.37
N ALA A 225 15.62 35.08 21.66
CA ALA A 225 16.94 34.80 22.26
C ALA A 225 17.46 33.36 22.11
N PRO A 226 16.62 32.29 22.11
CA PRO A 226 17.07 30.92 21.83
C PRO A 226 17.52 30.75 20.37
N LEU A 227 16.73 31.25 19.42
CA LEU A 227 17.06 31.20 17.99
C LEU A 227 18.35 32.00 17.70
N LYS A 228 18.47 33.21 18.25
CA LYS A 228 19.70 34.02 18.11
C LYS A 228 20.93 33.29 18.67
N ARG A 229 20.80 32.58 19.80
CA ARG A 229 21.88 31.72 20.34
C ARG A 229 22.24 30.56 19.42
N GLN A 230 21.28 29.85 18.84
CA GLN A 230 21.57 28.73 17.93
C GLN A 230 22.14 29.19 16.57
N VAL A 231 21.68 30.32 16.04
CA VAL A 231 22.26 30.92 14.82
C VAL A 231 23.70 31.36 15.07
N ILE A 232 24.00 32.00 16.21
CA ILE A 232 25.38 32.37 16.56
C ILE A 232 26.24 31.12 16.78
N ASN A 233 25.74 30.10 17.50
CA ASN A 233 26.47 28.85 17.75
C ASN A 233 26.78 28.11 16.44
N LEU A 234 25.82 27.99 15.51
CA LEU A 234 26.06 27.37 14.21
C LEU A 234 27.00 28.19 13.32
N LEU A 235 26.94 29.53 13.37
CA LEU A 235 27.91 30.39 12.69
C LEU A 235 29.32 30.26 13.28
N THR A 236 29.45 30.12 14.60
CA THR A 236 30.75 29.85 15.25
C THR A 236 31.29 28.47 14.88
N LEU A 237 30.43 27.43 14.84
CA LEU A 237 30.81 26.10 14.35
C LEU A 237 31.21 26.14 12.86
N ALA A 238 30.51 26.91 12.03
CA ALA A 238 30.85 27.09 10.62
C ALA A 238 32.20 27.81 10.44
N ILE A 239 32.46 28.89 11.18
CA ILE A 239 33.74 29.62 11.15
C ILE A 239 34.89 28.75 11.67
N ASN A 240 34.67 27.99 12.73
CA ASN A 240 35.68 27.07 13.25
C ASN A 240 35.97 25.94 12.25
N ALA A 241 34.94 25.32 11.66
CA ALA A 241 35.10 24.33 10.61
C ALA A 241 35.78 24.91 9.35
N GLU A 242 35.52 26.18 9.01
CA GLU A 242 36.18 26.87 7.90
C GLU A 242 37.65 27.19 8.20
N ALA A 243 37.98 27.62 9.43
CA ALA A 243 39.35 27.80 9.90
C ALA A 243 40.12 26.47 9.92
N GLU A 244 39.50 25.39 10.42
CA GLU A 244 40.05 24.04 10.35
C GLU A 244 40.20 23.54 8.90
N SER A 245 39.29 23.90 7.99
CA SER A 245 39.38 23.50 6.58
C SER A 245 40.57 24.12 5.83
N LYS A 246 41.14 25.21 6.36
CA LYS A 246 42.39 25.79 5.86
C LYS A 246 43.63 24.98 6.29
N ALA A 247 43.51 24.17 7.36
CA ALA A 247 44.53 23.22 7.79
C ALA A 247 44.29 21.80 7.24
N ASP A 248 43.03 21.37 7.09
CA ASP A 248 42.64 20.10 6.45
C ASP A 248 41.57 20.33 5.37
N PRO A 249 41.96 20.38 4.08
CA PRO A 249 41.05 20.57 2.95
C PRO A 249 39.93 19.53 2.84
N LYS A 250 39.99 18.39 3.55
CA LYS A 250 38.92 17.39 3.54
C LYS A 250 37.69 17.84 4.33
N ARG A 251 37.80 18.85 5.21
CA ARG A 251 36.69 19.42 5.97
C ARG A 251 35.88 20.46 5.18
N LEU A 252 36.33 20.87 4.00
CA LEU A 252 35.63 21.86 3.15
C LEU A 252 34.15 21.53 2.88
N PRO A 253 33.72 20.28 2.61
CA PRO A 253 32.32 19.97 2.37
C PRO A 253 31.45 20.11 3.62
N GLU A 254 31.99 19.78 4.80
CA GLU A 254 31.30 19.97 6.08
C GLU A 254 31.20 21.45 6.42
N ALA A 255 32.31 22.21 6.30
CA ALA A 255 32.29 23.66 6.43
C ALA A 255 31.30 24.32 5.45
N ALA A 256 31.28 23.91 4.18
CA ALA A 256 30.33 24.41 3.18
C ALA A 256 28.88 24.03 3.48
N GLN A 257 28.62 22.84 4.05
CA GLN A 257 27.29 22.42 4.45
C GLN A 257 26.81 23.18 5.69
N LEU A 258 27.68 23.40 6.68
CA LEU A 258 27.42 24.23 7.85
C LEU A 258 27.16 25.68 7.42
N SER A 259 28.02 26.28 6.59
CA SER A 259 27.85 27.65 6.06
C SER A 259 26.63 27.81 5.14
N SER A 260 26.32 26.83 4.28
CA SER A 260 25.11 26.85 3.44
C SER A 260 23.82 26.71 4.25
N THR A 261 23.85 25.93 5.33
CA THR A 261 22.70 25.75 6.23
C THR A 261 22.55 26.98 7.14
N ALA A 262 23.64 27.54 7.63
CA ALA A 262 23.66 28.79 8.38
C ALA A 262 23.18 29.97 7.51
N GLY A 263 23.62 30.07 6.25
CA GLY A 263 23.15 31.08 5.30
C GLY A 263 21.66 30.97 4.97
N ARG A 264 21.17 29.76 4.63
CA ARG A 264 19.73 29.52 4.43
C ARG A 264 18.91 29.81 5.68
N ALA A 265 19.41 29.44 6.87
CA ALA A 265 18.78 29.78 8.14
C ALA A 265 18.78 31.29 8.40
N LEU A 266 19.82 32.02 7.97
CA LEU A 266 19.90 33.48 8.03
C LEU A 266 18.87 34.14 7.10
N ASP A 267 18.75 33.68 5.85
CA ASP A 267 17.82 34.24 4.86
C ASP A 267 16.35 33.95 5.22
N LEU A 268 16.04 32.74 5.70
CA LEU A 268 14.73 32.42 6.28
C LEU A 268 14.45 33.26 7.54
N SER A 269 15.43 33.44 8.42
CA SER A 269 15.29 34.32 9.60
C SER A 269 15.07 35.79 9.21
N GLU A 270 15.71 36.28 8.14
CA GLU A 270 15.50 37.63 7.63
C GLU A 270 14.13 37.80 6.95
N ALA A 271 13.69 36.85 6.13
CA ALA A 271 12.36 36.86 5.52
C ALA A 271 11.25 36.85 6.59
N LEU A 272 11.41 36.03 7.63
CA LEU A 272 10.53 36.01 8.80
C LEU A 272 10.63 37.31 9.63
N SER A 273 11.78 37.98 9.65
CA SER A 273 11.93 39.28 10.32
C SER A 273 11.22 40.44 9.60
N LYS A 274 11.16 40.39 8.26
CA LYS A 274 10.63 41.46 7.38
C LYS A 274 9.11 41.34 7.07
N GLY A 275 8.53 40.15 7.16
CA GLY A 275 7.08 39.97 7.34
C GLY A 275 6.14 40.20 6.14
N THR A 276 6.59 40.10 4.88
CA THR A 276 5.78 40.46 3.70
C THR A 276 4.77 39.41 3.21
N ALA A 277 4.77 38.19 3.73
CA ALA A 277 3.88 37.09 3.28
C ALA A 277 3.40 36.15 4.40
N VAL A 278 3.65 36.47 5.68
CA VAL A 278 3.39 35.59 6.83
C VAL A 278 2.86 36.42 8.01
N ASP A 279 1.78 35.94 8.64
CA ASP A 279 1.10 36.68 9.71
C ASP A 279 1.87 36.70 11.05
N ALA A 280 1.79 37.83 11.75
CA ALA A 280 2.54 38.13 12.96
C ALA A 280 2.27 37.14 14.12
N SER A 281 1.08 36.55 14.20
CA SER A 281 0.72 35.58 15.25
C SER A 281 1.47 34.24 15.11
N THR A 282 1.83 33.86 13.88
CA THR A 282 2.46 32.56 13.57
C THR A 282 3.98 32.56 13.73
N ARG A 283 4.59 33.75 13.77
CA ARG A 283 6.05 33.94 13.74
C ARG A 283 6.81 33.27 14.90
N PRO A 284 6.41 33.38 16.19
CA PRO A 284 7.16 32.77 17.29
C PRO A 284 7.26 31.24 17.19
N GLN A 285 6.24 30.58 16.62
CA GLN A 285 6.24 29.13 16.42
C GLN A 285 7.19 28.70 15.30
N LEU A 286 7.29 29.50 14.24
CA LEU A 286 8.25 29.29 13.16
C LEU A 286 9.70 29.54 13.65
N GLU A 287 9.92 30.58 14.46
CA GLU A 287 11.23 30.84 15.08
C GLU A 287 11.69 29.69 16.00
N GLN A 288 10.82 29.12 16.85
CA GLN A 288 11.18 27.98 17.72
C GLN A 288 11.44 26.70 16.91
N ARG A 289 10.64 26.41 15.88
CA ARG A 289 10.85 25.23 15.01
C ARG A 289 12.17 25.31 14.25
N LEU A 290 12.60 26.51 13.87
CA LEU A 290 13.91 26.77 13.29
C LEU A 290 15.03 26.52 14.32
N ALA A 291 14.89 27.01 15.56
CA ALA A 291 15.87 26.80 16.63
C ALA A 291 16.10 25.31 16.97
N ASP A 292 15.04 24.50 17.08
CA ASP A 292 15.15 23.06 17.34
C ASP A 292 15.91 22.32 16.22
N GLY A 293 15.66 22.70 14.96
CA GLY A 293 16.33 22.12 13.79
C GLY A 293 17.84 22.35 13.79
N LEU A 294 18.28 23.54 14.22
CA LEU A 294 19.69 23.93 14.31
C LEU A 294 20.42 23.18 15.45
N ALA A 295 19.73 22.82 16.54
CA ALA A 295 20.32 22.05 17.64
C ALA A 295 20.62 20.59 17.24
N LEU A 296 19.65 19.89 16.62
CA LEU A 296 19.83 18.51 16.12
C LEU A 296 20.90 18.41 15.02
N PHE A 297 21.14 19.51 14.31
CA PHE A 297 22.16 19.66 13.28
C PHE A 297 23.60 19.69 13.85
N SER A 298 23.77 19.87 15.16
CA SER A 298 25.08 20.06 15.78
C SER A 298 25.81 18.76 16.21
N ASP A 299 25.12 17.64 16.51
CA ASP A 299 25.78 16.32 16.72
C ASP A 299 25.98 15.59 15.37
N PRO A 300 27.19 15.11 15.05
CA PRO A 300 27.48 14.42 13.79
C PRO A 300 26.59 13.21 13.47
N ARG A 301 26.09 12.49 14.47
CA ARG A 301 25.28 11.26 14.32
C ARG A 301 23.79 11.53 14.11
N THR A 302 23.31 12.75 14.38
CA THR A 302 21.88 13.13 14.26
C THR A 302 21.62 14.23 13.23
N ARG A 303 22.68 14.73 12.59
CA ARG A 303 22.68 15.94 11.76
C ARG A 303 21.59 15.98 10.68
N SER A 304 21.32 14.86 10.01
CA SER A 304 20.29 14.76 8.96
C SER A 304 18.87 15.07 9.45
N SER A 305 18.55 14.77 10.71
CA SER A 305 17.25 15.09 11.31
C SER A 305 17.05 16.60 11.50
N GLY A 306 18.13 17.36 11.69
CA GLY A 306 18.09 18.82 11.66
C GLY A 306 17.72 19.37 10.27
N GLN A 307 18.27 18.78 9.20
CA GLN A 307 18.05 19.25 7.82
C GLN A 307 16.64 18.98 7.28
N SER A 308 16.09 17.78 7.51
CA SER A 308 14.74 17.43 7.03
C SER A 308 13.68 18.42 7.53
N ARG A 309 13.81 18.86 8.79
CA ARG A 309 12.93 19.84 9.45
C ARG A 309 13.02 21.26 8.87
N LEU A 310 14.04 21.56 8.05
CA LEU A 310 14.22 22.82 7.33
C LEU A 310 13.68 22.77 5.88
N ALA A 311 13.52 21.57 5.30
CA ALA A 311 13.25 21.39 3.87
C ALA A 311 11.76 21.31 3.48
N SER A 312 10.84 21.19 4.44
CA SER A 312 9.39 21.04 4.19
C SER A 312 8.69 22.36 3.77
N LEU A 313 9.42 23.27 3.10
CA LEU A 313 9.00 24.62 2.74
C LEU A 313 9.03 24.86 1.21
N ASP A 314 9.36 23.84 0.40
CA ASP A 314 9.70 23.95 -1.04
C ASP A 314 8.62 23.55 -2.07
N ASP A 315 7.49 22.95 -1.67
CA ASP A 315 6.72 22.03 -2.54
C ASP A 315 5.90 22.65 -3.71
N TYR A 316 5.94 23.98 -3.84
CA TYR A 316 5.13 24.85 -4.69
C TYR A 316 5.40 24.74 -6.22
N ALA A 317 6.39 23.94 -6.65
CA ALA A 317 6.98 24.04 -8.01
C ALA A 317 6.57 22.98 -9.07
N ARG A 318 5.64 22.05 -8.80
CA ARG A 318 5.57 20.74 -9.52
C ARG A 318 4.61 20.59 -10.72
N THR A 319 3.65 21.48 -10.96
CA THR A 319 2.49 21.23 -11.86
C THR A 319 2.81 21.03 -13.35
N ILE A 320 3.96 21.50 -13.84
CA ILE A 320 4.25 21.73 -15.28
C ILE A 320 4.49 20.43 -16.10
N ALA A 321 4.70 19.28 -15.47
CA ALA A 321 5.23 18.08 -16.15
C ALA A 321 4.21 17.17 -16.87
N ARG A 322 2.89 17.34 -16.64
CA ARG A 322 1.87 16.28 -16.91
C ARG A 322 1.45 16.12 -18.37
N ILE A 323 1.50 17.18 -19.18
CA ILE A 323 0.90 17.26 -20.53
C ILE A 323 1.60 16.35 -21.57
N ARG A 324 2.86 15.99 -21.37
CA ARG A 324 3.72 15.35 -22.40
C ARG A 324 3.45 13.84 -22.68
N ARG A 325 2.38 13.23 -22.16
CA ARG A 325 2.22 11.76 -22.10
C ARG A 325 1.19 11.11 -23.05
N LEU A 326 0.46 11.88 -23.86
CA LEU A 326 -0.75 11.38 -24.56
C LEU A 326 -0.57 10.71 -25.94
N ASN A 327 0.64 10.66 -26.52
CA ASN A 327 0.97 9.91 -27.77
C ASN A 327 -0.05 10.03 -28.93
N LEU A 328 -0.54 11.25 -29.18
CA LEU A 328 -1.56 11.51 -30.21
C LEU A 328 -1.04 11.30 -31.64
N LYS A 329 -1.88 10.78 -32.54
CA LYS A 329 -1.60 10.84 -33.99
C LYS A 329 -1.45 12.31 -34.42
N PRO A 330 -0.57 12.67 -35.39
CA PRO A 330 -0.31 14.07 -35.76
C PRO A 330 -1.58 14.88 -36.10
N GLU A 331 -2.53 14.28 -36.82
CA GLU A 331 -3.82 14.90 -37.16
C GLU A 331 -4.68 15.22 -35.92
N LEU A 332 -4.68 14.34 -34.91
CA LEU A 332 -5.38 14.56 -33.64
C LEU A 332 -4.63 15.57 -32.77
N GLN A 333 -3.30 15.52 -32.75
CA GLN A 333 -2.46 16.50 -32.06
C GLN A 333 -2.72 17.92 -32.59
N GLN A 334 -2.81 18.09 -33.91
CA GLN A 334 -3.10 19.38 -34.54
C GLN A 334 -4.50 19.89 -34.17
N LYS A 335 -5.51 19.02 -34.09
CA LYS A 335 -6.87 19.40 -33.70
C LYS A 335 -7.02 19.69 -32.20
N LEU A 336 -6.22 19.04 -31.34
CA LEU A 336 -6.27 19.20 -29.87
C LEU A 336 -5.32 20.27 -29.31
N ALA A 337 -4.33 20.74 -30.08
CA ALA A 337 -3.35 21.72 -29.62
C ALA A 337 -3.94 23.02 -29.03
N PRO A 338 -5.03 23.62 -29.57
CA PRO A 338 -5.66 24.81 -28.98
C PRO A 338 -6.18 24.56 -27.55
N ALA A 339 -6.73 23.37 -27.31
CA ALA A 339 -7.26 22.99 -26.01
C ALA A 339 -6.15 22.86 -24.93
N PHE A 340 -4.98 22.33 -25.29
CA PHE A 340 -3.84 22.26 -24.37
C PHE A 340 -3.22 23.63 -24.06
N ALA A 341 -3.24 24.58 -25.01
CA ALA A 341 -2.81 25.94 -24.76
C ALA A 341 -3.71 26.60 -23.69
N TRP A 342 -5.04 26.52 -23.89
CA TRP A 342 -6.03 27.06 -22.95
C TRP A 342 -5.89 26.50 -21.52
N ALA A 343 -5.49 25.23 -21.36
CA ALA A 343 -5.26 24.62 -20.04
C ALA A 343 -4.06 25.23 -19.28
N GLY A 344 -3.07 25.81 -19.96
CA GLY A 344 -1.93 26.47 -19.32
C GLY A 344 -2.34 27.76 -18.61
N ASP A 345 -3.26 28.51 -19.22
CA ASP A 345 -3.75 29.80 -18.73
C ASP A 345 -4.84 29.65 -17.64
N ASN A 346 -5.45 28.46 -17.51
CA ASN A 346 -6.57 28.17 -16.61
C ASN A 346 -6.23 26.99 -15.68
N GLN A 347 -5.31 27.22 -14.73
CA GLN A 347 -4.74 26.15 -13.90
C GLN A 347 -5.78 25.35 -13.09
N ASP A 348 -6.86 26.00 -12.65
CA ASP A 348 -8.00 25.40 -11.93
C ASP A 348 -8.84 24.45 -12.80
N GLN A 349 -8.94 24.72 -14.10
CA GLN A 349 -9.71 23.89 -15.06
C GLN A 349 -8.85 22.91 -15.86
N SER A 350 -7.54 23.13 -15.89
CA SER A 350 -6.54 22.29 -16.59
C SER A 350 -6.75 20.79 -16.35
N GLY A 351 -7.02 20.40 -15.10
CA GLY A 351 -7.23 19.00 -14.73
C GLY A 351 -8.50 18.36 -15.32
N LYS A 352 -9.57 19.14 -15.56
CA LYS A 352 -10.83 18.63 -16.10
C LYS A 352 -10.75 18.37 -17.60
N LEU A 353 -10.19 19.33 -18.35
CA LEU A 353 -10.07 19.23 -19.80
C LEU A 353 -9.22 18.03 -20.25
N MET A 354 -8.12 17.74 -19.53
CA MET A 354 -7.27 16.58 -19.83
C MET A 354 -8.05 15.26 -19.73
N VAL A 355 -8.91 15.10 -18.72
CA VAL A 355 -9.76 13.90 -18.54
C VAL A 355 -10.78 13.76 -19.68
N THR A 356 -11.40 14.85 -20.13
CA THR A 356 -12.34 14.83 -21.25
C THR A 356 -11.67 14.41 -22.56
N VAL A 357 -10.46 14.88 -22.83
CA VAL A 357 -9.68 14.52 -24.04
C VAL A 357 -9.27 13.04 -24.01
N GLU A 358 -8.86 12.51 -22.85
CA GLU A 358 -8.51 11.10 -22.68
C GLU A 358 -9.71 10.17 -23.02
N ALA A 359 -10.90 10.46 -22.49
CA ALA A 359 -12.11 9.65 -22.69
C ALA A 359 -12.67 9.68 -24.13
N PHE A 360 -12.42 10.75 -24.88
CA PHE A 360 -12.80 10.85 -26.31
C PHE A 360 -12.03 9.87 -27.19
N LEU A 361 -10.73 9.68 -26.92
CA LEU A 361 -9.87 8.79 -27.71
C LEU A 361 -10.29 7.33 -27.56
N GLU A 362 -10.64 6.91 -26.34
CA GLU A 362 -11.17 5.58 -26.04
C GLU A 362 -12.49 5.31 -26.77
N THR A 363 -13.43 6.27 -26.73
CA THR A 363 -14.75 6.13 -27.36
C THR A 363 -14.64 6.08 -28.89
N SER A 364 -13.69 6.81 -29.49
CA SER A 364 -13.39 6.73 -30.92
C SER A 364 -12.87 5.36 -31.35
N ALA A 365 -11.98 4.75 -30.57
CA ALA A 365 -11.45 3.41 -30.86
C ALA A 365 -12.54 2.33 -30.84
N ARG A 366 -13.52 2.43 -29.94
CA ARG A 366 -14.69 1.52 -29.88
C ARG A 366 -15.55 1.59 -31.13
N LEU A 367 -15.78 2.80 -31.67
CA LEU A 367 -16.54 2.99 -32.92
C LEU A 367 -15.83 2.34 -34.12
N ASP A 368 -14.52 2.56 -34.25
CA ASP A 368 -13.72 2.02 -35.34
C ASP A 368 -13.63 0.47 -35.28
N ALA A 369 -13.49 -0.10 -34.07
CA ALA A 369 -13.48 -1.56 -33.88
C ALA A 369 -14.80 -2.23 -34.31
N ARG A 370 -15.93 -1.55 -34.11
CA ARG A 370 -17.24 -2.03 -34.57
C ARG A 370 -17.35 -2.05 -36.09
N ALA A 371 -16.88 -1.00 -36.78
CA ALA A 371 -16.90 -0.93 -38.23
C ALA A 371 -16.07 -2.06 -38.90
N ALA A 372 -15.09 -2.62 -38.20
CA ALA A 372 -14.29 -3.76 -38.65
C ALA A 372 -14.94 -5.14 -38.39
N THR A 373 -16.02 -5.22 -37.60
CA THR A 373 -16.65 -6.49 -37.20
C THR A 373 -17.91 -6.75 -38.03
N PRO A 374 -18.04 -7.90 -38.73
CA PRO A 374 -19.26 -8.23 -39.46
C PRO A 374 -20.48 -8.28 -38.52
N PRO A 375 -21.60 -7.62 -38.85
CA PRO A 375 -22.80 -7.65 -38.01
C PRO A 375 -23.39 -9.06 -37.95
N GLN A 376 -23.95 -9.45 -36.80
CA GLN A 376 -24.75 -10.67 -36.70
C GLN A 376 -25.98 -10.56 -37.63
N PRO A 377 -26.52 -11.69 -38.12
CA PRO A 377 -27.72 -11.70 -38.96
C PRO A 377 -28.95 -11.27 -38.15
N LEU A 378 -29.18 -9.95 -38.09
CA LEU A 378 -30.37 -9.34 -37.51
C LEU A 378 -31.53 -9.36 -38.52
N PRO A 379 -32.80 -9.35 -38.06
CA PRO A 379 -33.92 -9.10 -38.95
C PRO A 379 -33.85 -7.65 -39.51
N PRO A 380 -34.50 -7.36 -40.66
CA PRO A 380 -34.21 -6.13 -41.41
C PRO A 380 -34.53 -4.81 -40.70
N LYS A 381 -35.43 -4.81 -39.71
CA LYS A 381 -35.81 -3.59 -38.95
C LYS A 381 -34.75 -3.23 -37.92
N GLU A 382 -34.23 -4.23 -37.23
CA GLU A 382 -33.16 -4.17 -36.25
C GLU A 382 -31.84 -3.76 -36.93
N ALA A 383 -31.51 -4.39 -38.07
CA ALA A 383 -30.34 -4.05 -38.88
C ALA A 383 -30.32 -2.56 -39.31
N LYS A 384 -31.48 -2.02 -39.69
CA LYS A 384 -31.61 -0.59 -40.04
C LYS A 384 -31.37 0.31 -38.82
N ALA A 385 -31.99 0.01 -37.69
CA ALA A 385 -31.87 0.81 -36.47
C ALA A 385 -30.41 0.87 -35.96
N VAL A 386 -29.65 -0.22 -36.11
CA VAL A 386 -28.20 -0.28 -35.83
C VAL A 386 -27.43 0.66 -36.77
N ALA A 387 -27.68 0.59 -38.08
CA ALA A 387 -26.98 1.42 -39.06
C ALA A 387 -27.21 2.93 -38.86
N ASP A 388 -28.45 3.33 -38.57
CA ASP A 388 -28.80 4.74 -38.29
C ASP A 388 -28.09 5.27 -37.03
N ALA A 389 -27.94 4.44 -36.00
CA ALA A 389 -27.25 4.79 -34.75
C ALA A 389 -25.72 4.89 -34.92
N ILE A 390 -25.09 3.99 -35.69
CA ILE A 390 -23.65 4.09 -36.03
C ILE A 390 -23.36 5.38 -36.80
N LYS A 391 -24.24 5.77 -37.74
CA LYS A 391 -24.13 7.03 -38.48
C LYS A 391 -24.16 8.26 -37.57
N ALA A 392 -25.00 8.25 -36.53
CA ALA A 392 -25.07 9.34 -35.56
C ALA A 392 -23.79 9.45 -34.70
N ALA A 393 -23.22 8.31 -34.26
CA ALA A 393 -21.97 8.30 -33.49
C ALA A 393 -20.79 8.90 -34.26
N THR A 394 -20.70 8.61 -35.57
CA THR A 394 -19.67 9.18 -36.45
C THR A 394 -19.76 10.71 -36.55
N ALA A 395 -20.98 11.26 -36.64
CA ALA A 395 -21.18 12.71 -36.74
C ALA A 395 -20.75 13.47 -35.47
N GLU A 396 -21.04 12.94 -34.27
CA GLU A 396 -20.63 13.59 -33.01
C GLU A 396 -19.11 13.51 -32.77
N ARG A 397 -18.44 12.46 -33.27
CA ARG A 397 -16.97 12.37 -33.25
C ARG A 397 -16.32 13.53 -34.02
N ASP A 398 -16.84 13.81 -35.20
CA ASP A 398 -16.32 14.88 -36.07
C ASP A 398 -16.62 16.27 -35.46
N ALA A 399 -17.77 16.43 -34.80
CA ALA A 399 -18.14 17.65 -34.09
C ALA A 399 -17.25 17.92 -32.85
N PHE A 400 -16.93 16.90 -32.02
CA PHE A 400 -15.99 17.06 -30.90
C PHE A 400 -14.64 17.60 -31.37
N LEU A 401 -14.10 17.05 -32.46
CA LEU A 401 -12.81 17.46 -33.02
C LEU A 401 -12.84 18.88 -33.60
N MET A 402 -13.99 19.32 -34.12
CA MET A 402 -14.20 20.69 -34.57
C MET A 402 -14.20 21.65 -33.38
N ASP A 403 -15.01 21.37 -32.36
CA ASP A 403 -15.14 22.19 -31.13
C ASP A 403 -13.78 22.32 -30.41
N ALA A 404 -13.04 21.22 -30.23
CA ALA A 404 -11.73 21.25 -29.57
C ALA A 404 -10.68 22.09 -30.31
N SER A 405 -10.79 22.17 -31.65
CA SER A 405 -9.89 22.97 -32.49
C SER A 405 -10.14 24.48 -32.40
N VAL A 406 -11.20 24.93 -31.71
CA VAL A 406 -11.54 26.34 -31.52
C VAL A 406 -11.62 26.78 -30.04
N LEU A 407 -11.35 25.89 -29.09
CA LEU A 407 -11.33 26.22 -27.66
C LEU A 407 -10.36 27.39 -27.38
N GLY A 408 -10.83 28.39 -26.63
CA GLY A 408 -10.06 29.58 -26.28
C GLY A 408 -9.92 30.64 -27.39
N LYS A 409 -10.48 30.45 -28.59
CA LYS A 409 -10.45 31.47 -29.64
C LYS A 409 -11.45 32.60 -29.35
N VAL A 410 -10.98 33.84 -29.44
CA VAL A 410 -11.81 35.05 -29.27
C VAL A 410 -12.98 35.02 -30.27
N GLY A 411 -14.21 35.20 -29.76
CA GLY A 411 -15.44 35.17 -30.56
C GLY A 411 -16.07 33.79 -30.75
N GLN A 412 -15.50 32.72 -30.17
CA GLN A 412 -16.11 31.38 -30.13
C GLN A 412 -16.61 31.08 -28.71
N THR A 413 -17.78 30.44 -28.59
CA THR A 413 -18.46 30.11 -27.32
C THR A 413 -18.29 28.65 -26.92
N VAL A 414 -17.19 28.01 -27.33
CA VAL A 414 -16.85 26.64 -26.92
C VAL A 414 -16.17 26.68 -25.56
N ASP A 415 -16.60 25.80 -24.66
CA ASP A 415 -16.01 25.60 -23.33
C ASP A 415 -15.69 24.10 -23.09
N VAL A 416 -15.24 23.75 -21.89
CA VAL A 416 -14.95 22.35 -21.53
C VAL A 416 -16.23 21.52 -21.40
N ALA A 417 -17.39 22.14 -21.17
CA ALA A 417 -18.67 21.46 -20.99
C ALA A 417 -19.30 21.06 -22.33
N SER A 418 -19.16 21.86 -23.39
CA SER A 418 -19.65 21.49 -24.73
C SER A 418 -18.88 20.27 -25.28
N LEU A 419 -17.57 20.21 -25.07
CA LEU A 419 -16.74 19.04 -25.39
C LEU A 419 -17.22 17.78 -24.65
N ALA A 420 -17.54 17.89 -23.36
CA ALA A 420 -18.13 16.79 -22.61
C ALA A 420 -19.50 16.38 -23.17
N GLY A 421 -20.34 17.33 -23.57
CA GLY A 421 -21.64 17.07 -24.20
C GLY A 421 -21.53 16.28 -25.51
N ARG A 422 -20.62 16.66 -26.40
CA ARG A 422 -20.32 15.92 -27.65
C ARG A 422 -19.94 14.46 -27.39
N LEU A 423 -19.08 14.25 -26.40
CA LEU A 423 -18.62 12.93 -26.01
C LEU A 423 -19.77 12.04 -25.49
N GLU A 424 -20.69 12.58 -24.70
CA GLU A 424 -21.85 11.81 -24.22
C GLU A 424 -22.84 11.47 -25.34
N SER A 425 -23.12 12.38 -26.27
CA SER A 425 -23.94 12.09 -27.46
C SER A 425 -23.36 10.95 -28.31
N MET A 426 -22.04 10.96 -28.53
CA MET A 426 -21.32 9.89 -29.23
C MET A 426 -21.48 8.53 -28.53
N LYS A 427 -21.31 8.49 -27.20
CA LYS A 427 -21.51 7.27 -26.39
C LYS A 427 -22.94 6.74 -26.48
N GLN A 428 -23.94 7.62 -26.40
CA GLN A 428 -25.36 7.25 -26.45
C GLN A 428 -25.75 6.61 -27.79
N ALA A 429 -25.23 7.13 -28.89
CA ALA A 429 -25.45 6.56 -30.22
C ALA A 429 -24.86 5.15 -30.36
N ILE A 430 -23.63 4.93 -29.87
CA ILE A 430 -23.00 3.59 -29.86
C ILE A 430 -23.81 2.61 -29.00
N ALA A 431 -24.18 2.99 -27.77
CA ALA A 431 -24.94 2.14 -26.85
C ALA A 431 -26.34 1.75 -27.38
N SER A 432 -26.99 2.65 -28.13
CA SER A 432 -28.28 2.37 -28.78
C SER A 432 -28.15 1.24 -29.82
N ALA A 433 -27.09 1.30 -30.64
CA ALA A 433 -26.80 0.27 -31.64
C ALA A 433 -26.47 -1.09 -31.01
N GLU A 434 -25.77 -1.13 -29.86
CA GLU A 434 -25.52 -2.37 -29.11
C GLU A 434 -26.80 -2.94 -28.48
N THR A 435 -27.67 -2.07 -27.97
CA THR A 435 -28.96 -2.47 -27.38
C THR A 435 -29.81 -3.24 -28.39
N TYR A 436 -29.95 -2.73 -29.63
CA TYR A 436 -30.77 -3.37 -30.67
C TYR A 436 -30.28 -4.76 -31.08
N GLU A 437 -28.96 -4.99 -31.05
CA GLU A 437 -28.36 -6.31 -31.30
C GLU A 437 -28.65 -7.30 -30.16
N ALA A 438 -28.69 -6.83 -28.92
CA ALA A 438 -28.84 -7.68 -27.74
C ALA A 438 -30.29 -8.11 -27.43
N VAL A 439 -31.31 -7.34 -27.83
CA VAL A 439 -32.70 -7.61 -27.39
C VAL A 439 -33.24 -8.99 -27.78
N PRO A 440 -33.03 -9.53 -29.00
CA PRO A 440 -33.62 -10.82 -29.39
C PRO A 440 -33.16 -11.99 -28.49
N LYS A 441 -31.87 -12.01 -28.11
CA LYS A 441 -31.32 -12.98 -27.14
C LYS A 441 -31.86 -12.71 -25.74
N SER A 442 -31.93 -11.44 -25.34
CA SER A 442 -32.42 -11.02 -24.03
C SER A 442 -33.86 -11.45 -23.77
N LEU A 443 -34.73 -11.31 -24.78
CA LEU A 443 -36.11 -11.77 -24.74
C LEU A 443 -36.21 -13.27 -24.47
N GLN A 444 -35.39 -14.10 -25.11
CA GLN A 444 -35.38 -15.55 -24.89
C GLN A 444 -35.03 -15.91 -23.44
N VAL A 445 -34.04 -15.22 -22.83
CA VAL A 445 -33.68 -15.41 -21.42
C VAL A 445 -34.86 -15.05 -20.50
N LEU A 446 -35.48 -13.89 -20.69
CA LEU A 446 -36.58 -13.43 -19.83
C LEU A 446 -37.82 -14.34 -19.89
N LEU A 447 -38.12 -14.93 -21.06
CA LEU A 447 -39.25 -15.85 -21.20
C LEU A 447 -39.11 -17.13 -20.35
N THR A 448 -37.89 -17.53 -19.98
CA THR A 448 -37.67 -18.68 -19.07
C THR A 448 -38.25 -18.45 -17.67
N PHE A 449 -38.37 -17.19 -17.24
CA PHE A 449 -38.97 -16.78 -15.96
C PHE A 449 -40.50 -16.69 -16.00
N LYS A 450 -41.13 -17.02 -17.14
CA LYS A 450 -42.59 -17.06 -17.34
C LYS A 450 -43.30 -15.75 -16.94
N PRO A 451 -42.88 -14.59 -17.50
CA PRO A 451 -43.49 -13.30 -17.18
C PRO A 451 -44.98 -13.29 -17.48
N ARG A 452 -45.75 -12.60 -16.62
CA ARG A 452 -47.22 -12.51 -16.75
C ARG A 452 -47.64 -11.13 -17.26
N PRO A 453 -48.65 -11.05 -18.15
CA PRO A 453 -49.35 -12.15 -18.80
C PRO A 453 -48.54 -12.80 -19.94
N THR A 454 -48.77 -14.09 -20.17
CA THR A 454 -48.08 -14.88 -21.22
C THR A 454 -48.21 -14.23 -22.60
N GLY A 455 -47.14 -14.23 -23.39
CA GLY A 455 -47.13 -13.64 -24.73
C GLY A 455 -47.19 -12.10 -24.76
N ALA A 456 -47.10 -11.41 -23.61
CA ALA A 456 -47.14 -9.95 -23.56
C ALA A 456 -45.77 -9.29 -23.73
N MET A 457 -44.69 -9.94 -23.33
CA MET A 457 -43.33 -9.39 -23.47
C MET A 457 -42.92 -9.30 -24.95
N GLU A 458 -43.25 -10.32 -25.74
CA GLU A 458 -43.03 -10.41 -27.18
C GLU A 458 -43.84 -9.33 -27.92
N ARG A 459 -45.10 -9.12 -27.51
CA ARG A 459 -45.96 -8.03 -28.03
C ARG A 459 -45.43 -6.64 -27.66
N ARG A 460 -44.94 -6.45 -26.42
CA ARG A 460 -44.31 -5.19 -26.00
C ARG A 460 -43.05 -4.94 -26.84
N PHE A 461 -42.16 -5.93 -26.98
CA PHE A 461 -40.95 -5.82 -27.80
C PHE A 461 -41.25 -5.37 -29.24
N ALA A 462 -42.22 -6.01 -29.92
CA ALA A 462 -42.61 -5.63 -31.27
C ALA A 462 -43.14 -4.17 -31.36
N GLY A 463 -43.87 -3.71 -30.34
CA GLY A 463 -44.32 -2.33 -30.21
C GLY A 463 -43.17 -1.34 -30.01
N LEU A 464 -42.22 -1.65 -29.11
CA LEU A 464 -41.03 -0.83 -28.88
C LEU A 464 -40.17 -0.69 -30.15
N LEU A 465 -39.94 -1.81 -30.86
CA LEU A 465 -39.17 -1.81 -32.11
C LEU A 465 -39.83 -0.94 -33.18
N THR A 466 -41.17 -0.90 -33.21
CA THR A 466 -41.92 -0.06 -34.14
C THR A 466 -41.74 1.43 -33.80
N ALA A 467 -41.79 1.80 -32.52
CA ALA A 467 -41.57 3.18 -32.08
C ALA A 467 -40.12 3.68 -32.33
N LEU A 468 -39.12 2.80 -32.18
CA LEU A 468 -37.72 3.12 -32.43
C LEU A 468 -37.40 3.38 -33.90
N ASN A 469 -38.18 2.76 -34.80
CA ASN A 469 -38.08 2.95 -36.25
C ASN A 469 -38.78 4.24 -36.76
N ASP A 470 -39.46 5.04 -35.92
CA ASP A 470 -39.93 6.37 -36.37
C ASP A 470 -38.71 7.27 -36.64
N PRO A 471 -38.58 7.89 -37.83
CA PRO A 471 -37.48 8.79 -38.13
C PRO A 471 -37.48 10.06 -37.28
N ARG A 472 -38.60 10.45 -36.67
CA ARG A 472 -38.73 11.67 -35.87
C ARG A 472 -38.33 11.43 -34.42
N PRO A 473 -37.60 12.35 -33.77
CA PRO A 473 -37.41 12.33 -32.33
C PRO A 473 -38.78 12.49 -31.65
N SER A 474 -39.07 11.64 -30.66
CA SER A 474 -40.33 11.67 -29.92
C SER A 474 -40.17 11.02 -28.55
N ALA A 475 -40.99 11.44 -27.58
CA ALA A 475 -40.98 10.85 -26.24
C ALA A 475 -41.26 9.33 -26.27
N ALA A 476 -42.03 8.84 -27.26
CA ALA A 476 -42.28 7.41 -27.46
C ALA A 476 -41.03 6.65 -27.93
N LYS A 477 -40.19 7.27 -28.79
CA LYS A 477 -38.90 6.72 -29.20
C LYS A 477 -37.93 6.66 -28.00
N ASP A 478 -37.89 7.71 -27.19
CA ASP A 478 -37.05 7.76 -25.99
C ASP A 478 -37.52 6.78 -24.90
N GLU A 479 -38.83 6.60 -24.72
CA GLU A 479 -39.38 5.54 -23.85
C GLU A 479 -39.02 4.15 -24.37
N ALA A 480 -39.16 3.91 -25.66
CA ALA A 480 -38.88 2.60 -26.26
C ALA A 480 -37.40 2.21 -26.18
N GLY A 481 -36.48 3.17 -26.36
CA GLY A 481 -35.05 2.94 -26.19
C GLY A 481 -34.70 2.56 -24.76
N ARG A 482 -35.26 3.28 -23.77
CA ARG A 482 -35.08 2.96 -22.34
C ARG A 482 -35.67 1.59 -21.98
N ALA A 483 -36.88 1.28 -22.44
CA ALA A 483 -37.53 0.01 -22.14
C ALA A 483 -36.81 -1.20 -22.80
N MET A 484 -36.20 -1.04 -23.99
CA MET A 484 -35.31 -2.07 -24.55
C MET A 484 -34.03 -2.24 -23.75
N ALA A 485 -33.39 -1.13 -23.32
CA ALA A 485 -32.20 -1.19 -22.47
C ALA A 485 -32.49 -1.87 -21.13
N ASP A 486 -33.65 -1.60 -20.51
CA ASP A 486 -34.09 -2.28 -19.29
C ASP A 486 -34.32 -3.79 -19.50
N MET A 487 -34.89 -4.20 -20.65
CA MET A 487 -35.07 -5.61 -21.01
C MET A 487 -33.71 -6.34 -21.19
N VAL A 488 -32.75 -5.72 -21.87
CA VAL A 488 -31.40 -6.27 -22.05
C VAL A 488 -30.71 -6.41 -20.68
N ARG A 489 -30.68 -5.32 -19.90
CA ARG A 489 -30.06 -5.29 -18.56
C ARG A 489 -30.67 -6.34 -17.61
N LEU A 490 -32.00 -6.56 -17.65
CA LEU A 490 -32.64 -7.59 -16.83
C LEU A 490 -32.26 -9.00 -17.28
N ALA A 491 -32.10 -9.24 -18.58
CA ALA A 491 -31.70 -10.54 -19.13
C ALA A 491 -30.23 -10.87 -18.80
N ASP A 492 -29.35 -9.88 -18.89
CA ASP A 492 -27.94 -10.01 -18.49
C ASP A 492 -27.86 -10.37 -17.00
N LEU A 493 -28.55 -9.60 -16.14
CA LEU A 493 -28.65 -9.91 -14.70
C LEU A 493 -29.25 -11.30 -14.43
N ALA A 494 -30.26 -11.72 -15.18
CA ALA A 494 -30.89 -13.03 -15.01
C ALA A 494 -29.94 -14.20 -15.35
N SER A 495 -29.13 -14.04 -16.40
CA SER A 495 -28.26 -15.08 -16.96
C SER A 495 -26.88 -15.18 -16.32
N GLU A 496 -26.26 -14.05 -15.94
CA GLU A 496 -24.98 -14.04 -15.21
C GLU A 496 -25.11 -14.65 -13.80
N LEU A 497 -26.34 -14.87 -13.33
CA LEU A 497 -26.66 -15.30 -11.98
C LEU A 497 -26.71 -16.85 -11.75
N GLU A 498 -26.11 -17.68 -12.63
CA GLU A 498 -25.90 -19.13 -12.39
C GLU A 498 -24.50 -19.49 -11.83
N TRP A 499 -24.42 -20.41 -10.86
CA TRP A 499 -23.20 -20.76 -10.10
C TRP A 499 -22.17 -21.59 -10.90
N PRO A 500 -20.91 -21.15 -11.07
CA PRO A 500 -19.92 -21.83 -11.93
C PRO A 500 -19.27 -23.07 -11.30
N ALA A 501 -19.39 -23.27 -9.99
CA ALA A 501 -18.85 -24.43 -9.29
C ALA A 501 -19.57 -24.66 -7.94
N PRO A 502 -19.61 -25.91 -7.44
CA PRO A 502 -20.09 -26.18 -6.09
C PRO A 502 -19.15 -25.56 -5.04
N VAL A 503 -19.66 -24.62 -4.27
CA VAL A 503 -18.97 -24.06 -3.11
C VAL A 503 -19.00 -25.09 -1.97
N THR A 504 -17.89 -25.29 -1.26
CA THR A 504 -17.87 -26.18 -0.08
C THR A 504 -18.74 -25.59 1.04
N GLN A 505 -19.50 -26.45 1.71
CA GLN A 505 -20.49 -26.03 2.71
C GLN A 505 -19.87 -25.18 3.84
N ASP A 506 -18.64 -25.49 4.26
CA ASP A 506 -17.87 -24.70 5.23
C ASP A 506 -17.74 -23.23 4.79
N VAL A 507 -17.24 -23.01 3.57
CA VAL A 507 -16.96 -21.65 3.06
C VAL A 507 -18.25 -20.92 2.75
N GLN A 508 -19.27 -21.61 2.24
CA GLN A 508 -20.61 -21.07 2.10
C GLN A 508 -21.17 -20.61 3.45
N SER A 509 -21.02 -21.40 4.52
CA SER A 509 -21.50 -21.03 5.85
C SER A 509 -20.77 -19.79 6.39
N LEU A 510 -19.45 -19.72 6.19
CA LEU A 510 -18.56 -18.66 6.66
C LEU A 510 -18.88 -17.29 6.04
N TYR A 511 -19.21 -17.25 4.75
CA TYR A 511 -19.45 -16.00 4.00
C TYR A 511 -20.92 -15.65 3.74
N THR A 512 -21.85 -16.59 3.93
CA THR A 512 -23.29 -16.37 3.66
C THR A 512 -24.18 -16.61 4.87
N ARG A 513 -23.63 -17.04 6.02
CA ARG A 513 -24.39 -17.48 7.21
C ARG A 513 -25.45 -18.56 6.89
N GLY A 514 -25.19 -19.37 5.85
CA GLY A 514 -26.11 -20.37 5.33
C GLY A 514 -27.31 -19.82 4.52
N LYS A 515 -27.38 -18.51 4.26
CA LYS A 515 -28.53 -17.84 3.63
C LYS A 515 -28.57 -17.94 2.10
N LEU A 516 -27.54 -18.52 1.47
CA LEU A 516 -27.43 -18.62 0.01
C LEU A 516 -28.66 -19.26 -0.70
N PRO A 517 -29.31 -20.34 -0.20
CA PRO A 517 -30.50 -20.88 -0.85
C PRO A 517 -31.68 -19.89 -0.86
N ALA A 518 -31.90 -19.16 0.24
CA ALA A 518 -32.96 -18.15 0.33
C ALA A 518 -32.66 -16.93 -0.56
N PHE A 519 -31.39 -16.52 -0.65
CA PHE A 519 -30.91 -15.50 -1.58
C PHE A 519 -31.20 -15.86 -3.05
N GLU A 520 -30.95 -17.11 -3.47
CA GLU A 520 -31.26 -17.58 -4.82
C GLU A 520 -32.77 -17.63 -5.13
N THR A 521 -33.60 -17.99 -4.14
CA THR A 521 -35.07 -17.93 -4.30
C THR A 521 -35.51 -16.48 -4.50
N ARG A 522 -35.11 -15.54 -3.62
CA ARG A 522 -35.51 -14.13 -3.71
C ARG A 522 -35.06 -13.47 -5.02
N ARG A 523 -33.89 -13.85 -5.52
CA ARG A 523 -33.38 -13.41 -6.83
C ARG A 523 -34.33 -13.78 -7.98
N LYS A 524 -34.78 -15.04 -8.03
CA LYS A 524 -35.64 -15.55 -9.11
C LYS A 524 -37.03 -14.88 -9.08
N GLU A 525 -37.54 -14.61 -7.88
CA GLU A 525 -38.76 -13.82 -7.69
C GLU A 525 -38.61 -12.41 -8.26
N LEU A 526 -37.56 -11.66 -7.88
CA LEU A 526 -37.32 -10.30 -8.36
C LEU A 526 -37.20 -10.23 -9.90
N VAL A 527 -36.51 -11.18 -10.54
CA VAL A 527 -36.45 -11.24 -12.01
C VAL A 527 -37.84 -11.45 -12.62
N ALA A 528 -38.63 -12.39 -12.09
CA ALA A 528 -39.98 -12.67 -12.59
C ALA A 528 -40.96 -11.51 -12.35
N GLU A 529 -40.82 -10.78 -11.25
CA GLU A 529 -41.57 -9.55 -10.95
C GLU A 529 -41.30 -8.46 -12.00
N ILE A 530 -40.03 -8.06 -12.18
CA ILE A 530 -39.65 -6.98 -13.12
C ILE A 530 -39.98 -7.38 -14.57
N ALA A 531 -39.76 -8.65 -14.93
CA ALA A 531 -40.13 -9.15 -16.25
C ALA A 531 -41.65 -9.05 -16.49
N SER A 532 -42.48 -9.30 -15.46
CA SER A 532 -43.94 -9.13 -15.54
C SER A 532 -44.36 -7.66 -15.57
N GLU A 533 -43.62 -6.76 -14.91
CA GLU A 533 -43.82 -5.31 -15.01
C GLU A 533 -43.56 -4.80 -16.44
N LEU A 534 -42.42 -5.16 -17.03
CA LEU A 534 -42.05 -4.85 -18.41
C LEU A 534 -43.03 -5.46 -19.43
N ALA A 535 -43.46 -6.70 -19.22
CA ALA A 535 -44.46 -7.37 -20.08
C ALA A 535 -45.84 -6.66 -20.03
N ALA A 536 -46.22 -6.10 -18.88
CA ALA A 536 -47.41 -5.27 -18.73
C ALA A 536 -47.25 -3.84 -19.28
N GLY A 537 -46.10 -3.50 -19.90
CA GLY A 537 -45.82 -2.17 -20.44
C GLY A 537 -45.49 -1.11 -19.38
N ARG A 538 -45.25 -1.50 -18.13
CA ARG A 538 -44.76 -0.61 -17.08
C ARG A 538 -43.25 -0.41 -17.22
N LYS A 539 -42.73 0.67 -16.64
CA LYS A 539 -41.28 0.88 -16.50
C LYS A 539 -40.73 -0.14 -15.50
N ALA A 540 -39.51 -0.62 -15.70
CA ALA A 540 -38.84 -1.48 -14.73
C ALA A 540 -38.64 -0.72 -13.41
N ASP A 541 -38.96 -1.35 -12.28
CA ASP A 541 -38.65 -0.79 -10.97
C ASP A 541 -37.12 -0.67 -10.81
N THR A 542 -36.63 0.56 -10.81
CA THR A 542 -35.21 0.88 -10.72
C THR A 542 -34.60 0.38 -9.40
N SER A 543 -35.37 0.32 -8.32
CA SER A 543 -34.90 -0.18 -7.03
C SER A 543 -34.69 -1.71 -7.06
N LYS A 544 -35.60 -2.46 -7.69
CA LYS A 544 -35.47 -3.91 -7.88
C LYS A 544 -34.32 -4.26 -8.86
N MET A 545 -34.15 -3.48 -9.92
CA MET A 545 -33.00 -3.61 -10.83
C MET A 545 -31.67 -3.39 -10.11
N GLN A 546 -31.57 -2.33 -9.30
CA GLN A 546 -30.38 -2.06 -8.48
C GLN A 546 -30.14 -3.17 -7.43
N ARG A 547 -31.21 -3.73 -6.86
CA ARG A 547 -31.13 -4.89 -5.94
C ARG A 547 -30.52 -6.11 -6.64
N LEU A 548 -30.95 -6.42 -7.86
CA LEU A 548 -30.39 -7.53 -8.66
C LEU A 548 -28.91 -7.30 -9.04
N GLU A 549 -28.52 -6.07 -9.36
CA GLU A 549 -27.11 -5.71 -9.60
C GLU A 549 -26.25 -5.98 -8.37
N GLN A 550 -26.70 -5.52 -7.19
CA GLN A 550 -26.03 -5.79 -5.93
C GLN A 550 -25.97 -7.29 -5.60
N MET A 551 -27.01 -8.07 -5.95
CA MET A 551 -26.99 -9.53 -5.80
C MET A 551 -25.96 -10.20 -6.73
N ARG A 552 -25.79 -9.72 -7.97
CA ARG A 552 -24.73 -10.17 -8.87
C ARG A 552 -23.34 -9.86 -8.32
N GLU A 553 -23.14 -8.63 -7.83
CA GLU A 553 -21.87 -8.22 -7.24
C GLU A 553 -21.50 -9.06 -5.99
N LEU A 554 -22.45 -9.28 -5.07
CA LEU A 554 -22.30 -10.15 -3.90
C LEU A 554 -21.88 -11.58 -4.27
N ARG A 555 -22.43 -12.09 -5.37
CA ARG A 555 -22.14 -13.43 -5.87
C ARG A 555 -20.75 -13.53 -6.50
N GLY A 556 -20.31 -12.51 -7.26
CA GLY A 556 -18.92 -12.42 -7.73
C GLY A 556 -17.92 -12.38 -6.56
N ALA A 557 -18.23 -11.59 -5.52
CA ALA A 557 -17.49 -11.54 -4.27
C ALA A 557 -17.40 -12.90 -3.55
N LEU A 558 -18.48 -13.70 -3.53
CA LEU A 558 -18.43 -15.04 -2.92
C LEU A 558 -17.52 -15.99 -3.72
N ALA A 559 -17.56 -15.96 -5.05
CA ALA A 559 -16.69 -16.80 -5.87
C ALA A 559 -15.19 -16.47 -5.63
N GLU A 560 -14.85 -15.19 -5.52
CA GLU A 560 -13.50 -14.73 -5.18
C GLU A 560 -13.07 -15.17 -3.77
N ALA A 561 -13.97 -15.01 -2.78
CA ALA A 561 -13.76 -15.46 -1.40
C ALA A 561 -13.54 -16.98 -1.30
N VAL A 562 -14.22 -17.78 -2.12
CA VAL A 562 -14.06 -19.24 -2.16
C VAL A 562 -12.68 -19.64 -2.67
N MET A 563 -12.22 -19.02 -3.76
CA MET A 563 -10.85 -19.20 -4.26
C MET A 563 -9.81 -18.80 -3.21
N PHE A 564 -10.06 -17.69 -2.51
CA PHE A 564 -9.20 -17.19 -1.44
C PHE A 564 -9.08 -18.17 -0.27
N GLU A 565 -10.17 -18.77 0.24
CA GLU A 565 -10.07 -19.76 1.33
C GLU A 565 -9.24 -21.00 0.96
N VAL A 566 -9.37 -21.47 -0.28
CA VAL A 566 -8.58 -22.60 -0.78
C VAL A 566 -7.10 -22.26 -0.84
N VAL A 567 -6.75 -21.01 -1.18
CA VAL A 567 -5.37 -20.52 -1.20
C VAL A 567 -4.81 -20.34 0.21
N VAL A 568 -5.53 -19.67 1.12
CA VAL A 568 -4.98 -19.31 2.45
C VAL A 568 -4.65 -20.56 3.28
N ARG A 569 -5.44 -21.63 3.13
CA ARG A 569 -5.14 -22.95 3.74
C ARG A 569 -3.83 -23.58 3.25
N LYS A 570 -3.28 -23.13 2.12
CA LYS A 570 -2.02 -23.58 1.51
C LYS A 570 -0.89 -22.53 1.63
N ALA A 571 -1.15 -21.37 2.22
CA ALA A 571 -0.21 -20.25 2.25
C ALA A 571 0.87 -20.35 3.34
N GLU A 572 0.76 -21.27 4.30
CA GLU A 572 1.72 -21.41 5.41
C GLU A 572 3.21 -21.48 4.96
N PRO A 573 3.59 -22.26 3.93
CA PRO A 573 4.98 -22.31 3.46
C PRO A 573 5.52 -20.96 2.96
N LEU A 574 4.66 -20.07 2.44
CA LEU A 574 5.07 -18.76 1.94
C LEU A 574 5.76 -17.94 3.02
N SER A 575 5.39 -18.13 4.30
CA SER A 575 6.01 -17.45 5.45
C SER A 575 7.54 -17.63 5.55
N ARG A 576 8.11 -18.65 4.89
CA ARG A 576 9.57 -18.90 4.88
C ARG A 576 10.33 -17.94 3.94
N TRP A 577 9.68 -17.44 2.91
CA TRP A 577 10.22 -16.52 1.91
C TRP A 577 10.62 -15.18 2.55
N ILE A 578 11.79 -14.64 2.19
CA ILE A 578 12.26 -13.34 2.71
C ILE A 578 11.28 -12.18 2.44
N ASP A 579 10.64 -12.18 1.26
CA ASP A 579 9.73 -11.13 0.81
C ASP A 579 8.28 -11.35 1.31
N TRP A 580 7.90 -12.56 1.73
CA TRP A 580 6.57 -12.88 2.29
C TRP A 580 6.63 -13.34 3.74
N ARG A 581 6.17 -12.50 4.67
CA ARG A 581 6.19 -12.77 6.13
C ARG A 581 4.84 -12.60 6.80
N ILE A 582 3.81 -12.98 6.06
CA ILE A 582 2.41 -12.96 6.49
C ILE A 582 2.03 -14.41 6.72
N ASP A 583 1.63 -14.75 7.95
CA ASP A 583 1.11 -16.10 8.23
C ASP A 583 -0.38 -16.20 7.86
N ALA A 584 -0.92 -17.43 7.88
CA ALA A 584 -2.32 -17.64 7.55
C ALA A 584 -3.27 -16.92 8.53
N ALA A 585 -2.92 -16.81 9.82
CA ALA A 585 -3.73 -16.13 10.81
C ALA A 585 -3.77 -14.61 10.60
N ASP A 586 -2.65 -13.99 10.18
CA ASP A 586 -2.58 -12.59 9.78
C ASP A 586 -3.49 -12.31 8.56
N VAL A 587 -3.39 -13.13 7.51
CA VAL A 587 -4.28 -13.03 6.33
C VAL A 587 -5.75 -13.16 6.75
N GLN A 588 -6.08 -14.15 7.57
CA GLN A 588 -7.44 -14.42 8.07
C GLN A 588 -7.95 -13.28 8.97
N ALA A 589 -7.08 -12.64 9.75
CA ALA A 589 -7.43 -11.52 10.63
C ALA A 589 -7.72 -10.24 9.84
N VAL A 590 -7.00 -9.98 8.73
CA VAL A 590 -7.23 -8.83 7.83
C VAL A 590 -8.60 -8.92 7.17
N ILE A 591 -8.98 -10.10 6.69
CA ILE A 591 -10.24 -10.34 5.95
C ILE A 591 -11.44 -10.75 6.82
N ALA A 592 -11.26 -10.92 8.13
CA ALA A 592 -12.37 -11.22 9.05
C ALA A 592 -13.55 -10.21 8.96
N PRO A 593 -13.33 -8.88 8.91
CA PRO A 593 -14.44 -7.92 8.76
C PRO A 593 -15.16 -8.05 7.41
N TYR A 594 -14.46 -8.48 6.36
CA TYR A 594 -15.04 -8.74 5.04
C TYR A 594 -16.02 -9.92 5.09
N ARG A 595 -15.64 -11.03 5.73
CA ARG A 595 -16.52 -12.19 5.95
C ARG A 595 -17.81 -11.82 6.68
N GLU A 596 -17.67 -11.13 7.81
CA GLU A 596 -18.81 -10.76 8.66
C GLU A 596 -19.78 -9.83 7.93
N SER A 597 -19.22 -8.86 7.20
CA SER A 597 -19.98 -7.92 6.37
C SER A 597 -20.68 -8.62 5.21
N LEU A 598 -19.99 -9.53 4.51
CA LEU A 598 -20.57 -10.30 3.40
C LEU A 598 -21.70 -11.23 3.89
N GLY A 599 -21.50 -11.90 5.04
CA GLY A 599 -22.53 -12.72 5.68
C GLY A 599 -23.77 -11.92 6.06
N SER A 600 -23.59 -10.71 6.59
CA SER A 600 -24.67 -9.78 6.91
C SER A 600 -25.40 -9.27 5.66
N LEU A 601 -24.68 -9.10 4.54
CA LEU A 601 -25.26 -8.75 3.25
C LEU A 601 -26.11 -9.90 2.69
N PHE A 602 -25.60 -11.14 2.62
CA PHE A 602 -26.40 -12.28 2.16
C PHE A 602 -27.68 -12.47 3.00
N GLU A 603 -27.58 -12.27 4.33
CA GLU A 603 -28.72 -12.30 5.24
C GLU A 603 -29.77 -11.22 4.92
N ALA A 604 -29.35 -9.96 4.78
CA ALA A 604 -30.26 -8.85 4.48
C ALA A 604 -30.96 -9.02 3.12
N TYR A 605 -30.26 -9.46 2.07
CA TYR A 605 -30.86 -9.66 0.75
C TYR A 605 -31.76 -10.91 0.69
N SER A 606 -31.50 -11.92 1.52
CA SER A 606 -32.37 -13.10 1.64
C SER A 606 -33.70 -12.85 2.36
N THR A 607 -33.77 -11.77 3.16
CA THR A 607 -34.92 -11.41 4.01
C THR A 607 -35.60 -10.10 3.57
N ASP A 608 -35.12 -9.53 2.47
CA ASP A 608 -35.43 -8.19 1.96
C ASP A 608 -35.23 -7.02 2.95
N ALA A 609 -34.40 -7.24 3.98
CA ALA A 609 -34.00 -6.19 4.91
C ALA A 609 -33.02 -5.19 4.28
N THR A 610 -32.96 -3.99 4.86
CA THR A 610 -31.92 -3.00 4.57
C THR A 610 -30.55 -3.54 5.03
N PRO A 611 -29.54 -3.58 4.16
CA PRO A 611 -28.23 -4.08 4.56
C PRO A 611 -27.53 -3.09 5.53
N PRO A 612 -26.80 -3.59 6.55
CA PRO A 612 -26.13 -2.73 7.54
C PRO A 612 -24.90 -1.99 6.98
N VAL A 613 -24.40 -2.41 5.82
CA VAL A 613 -23.22 -1.86 5.14
C VAL A 613 -23.45 -1.82 3.63
N THR A 614 -22.76 -0.92 2.92
CA THR A 614 -22.75 -0.88 1.46
C THR A 614 -21.74 -1.85 0.88
N PHE A 615 -22.16 -2.74 -0.02
CA PHE A 615 -21.28 -3.77 -0.60
C PHE A 615 -20.08 -3.20 -1.37
N LYS A 616 -20.28 -2.20 -2.23
CA LYS A 616 -19.24 -1.76 -3.18
C LYS A 616 -17.95 -1.23 -2.48
N PRO A 617 -18.02 -0.27 -1.54
CA PRO A 617 -16.82 0.18 -0.81
C PRO A 617 -16.14 -0.94 0.00
N LEU A 618 -16.93 -1.89 0.51
CA LEU A 618 -16.41 -3.07 1.20
C LEU A 618 -15.61 -3.96 0.24
N HIS A 619 -16.15 -4.30 -0.93
CA HIS A 619 -15.47 -5.17 -1.89
C HIS A 619 -14.26 -4.49 -2.54
N GLU A 620 -14.36 -3.21 -2.92
CA GLU A 620 -13.24 -2.42 -3.46
C GLU A 620 -12.06 -2.35 -2.49
N ARG A 621 -12.32 -2.36 -1.18
CA ARG A 621 -11.31 -2.36 -0.13
C ARG A 621 -10.57 -3.69 0.03
N TYR A 622 -11.28 -4.83 -0.03
CA TYR A 622 -10.68 -6.13 0.32
C TYR A 622 -10.27 -6.99 -0.90
N SER A 623 -10.94 -6.82 -2.05
CA SER A 623 -10.68 -7.62 -3.26
C SER A 623 -9.24 -7.54 -3.77
N PRO A 624 -8.57 -6.36 -3.84
CA PRO A 624 -7.17 -6.30 -4.27
C PRO A 624 -6.27 -7.20 -3.43
N PHE A 625 -6.45 -7.18 -2.10
CA PHE A 625 -5.69 -8.01 -1.19
C PHE A 625 -5.99 -9.51 -1.35
N MET A 626 -7.26 -9.90 -1.54
CA MET A 626 -7.60 -11.31 -1.80
C MET A 626 -6.96 -11.82 -3.10
N ARG A 627 -7.07 -11.06 -4.19
CA ARG A 627 -6.47 -11.41 -5.50
C ARG A 627 -4.96 -11.49 -5.43
N PHE A 628 -4.33 -10.56 -4.72
CA PHE A 628 -2.90 -10.57 -4.47
C PHE A 628 -2.45 -11.83 -3.71
N VAL A 629 -3.13 -12.22 -2.64
CA VAL A 629 -2.86 -13.48 -1.91
C VAL A 629 -3.06 -14.70 -2.84
N ILE A 630 -4.12 -14.73 -3.65
CA ILE A 630 -4.36 -15.78 -4.65
C ILE A 630 -3.19 -15.90 -5.63
N HIS A 631 -2.63 -14.78 -6.08
CA HIS A 631 -1.52 -14.75 -7.04
C HIS A 631 -0.23 -15.37 -6.50
N GLN A 632 -0.02 -15.37 -5.17
CA GLN A 632 1.20 -15.94 -4.56
C GLN A 632 1.17 -17.46 -4.36
N LEU A 633 0.03 -18.12 -4.54
CA LEU A 633 -0.09 -19.57 -4.33
C LEU A 633 0.97 -20.41 -5.07
N PRO A 634 1.37 -20.14 -6.33
CA PRO A 634 2.39 -20.92 -7.04
C PRO A 634 3.77 -20.93 -6.36
N TYR A 635 4.05 -19.99 -5.45
CA TYR A 635 5.27 -19.97 -4.67
C TYR A 635 5.24 -20.86 -3.41
N GLY A 636 4.07 -21.40 -3.04
CA GLY A 636 3.89 -22.23 -1.84
C GLY A 636 4.77 -23.49 -1.86
N ASP A 637 4.69 -24.28 -2.94
CA ASP A 637 5.45 -25.52 -3.06
C ASP A 637 6.98 -25.27 -3.06
N PRO A 638 7.54 -24.31 -3.84
CA PRO A 638 8.94 -23.91 -3.70
C PRO A 638 9.35 -23.49 -2.28
N CYS A 639 8.50 -22.72 -1.58
CA CYS A 639 8.82 -22.26 -0.23
C CYS A 639 8.77 -23.38 0.82
N SER A 640 8.05 -24.47 0.57
CA SER A 640 7.98 -25.63 1.48
C SER A 640 9.32 -26.33 1.69
N GLY A 641 10.25 -26.22 0.73
CA GLY A 641 11.62 -26.74 0.82
C GLY A 641 12.62 -25.82 1.52
N LEU A 642 12.23 -24.57 1.86
CA LEU A 642 13.14 -23.63 2.52
C LEU A 642 13.33 -23.98 4.01
N PRO A 643 14.55 -23.83 4.57
CA PRO A 643 14.85 -24.17 5.96
C PRO A 643 14.12 -23.25 6.95
N THR A 644 13.75 -23.82 8.10
CA THR A 644 13.22 -23.08 9.24
C THR A 644 14.33 -22.83 10.28
N SER A 645 13.99 -22.35 11.48
CA SER A 645 14.91 -22.09 12.59
C SER A 645 16.01 -21.05 12.28
N LEU A 646 17.11 -21.05 13.04
CA LEU A 646 18.24 -20.14 12.88
C LEU A 646 18.83 -20.15 11.46
N ALA A 647 18.88 -21.32 10.81
CA ALA A 647 19.33 -21.43 9.42
C ALA A 647 18.43 -20.64 8.45
N GLY A 648 17.10 -20.69 8.66
CA GLY A 648 16.13 -19.88 7.91
C GLY A 648 16.30 -18.38 8.15
N HIS A 649 16.52 -17.96 9.41
CA HIS A 649 16.75 -16.54 9.75
C HIS A 649 18.06 -15.99 9.17
N ILE A 650 19.17 -16.73 9.27
CA ILE A 650 20.45 -16.34 8.65
C ILE A 650 20.32 -16.34 7.12
N GLY A 651 19.67 -17.35 6.52
CA GLY A 651 19.39 -17.36 5.08
C GLY A 651 18.56 -16.18 4.63
N ARG A 652 17.57 -15.78 5.43
CA ARG A 652 16.79 -14.57 5.20
C ARG A 652 17.69 -13.33 5.20
N LEU A 653 18.53 -13.13 6.22
CA LEU A 653 19.50 -12.03 6.29
C LEU A 653 20.43 -11.98 5.05
N MET A 654 20.93 -13.13 4.59
CA MET A 654 21.85 -13.23 3.45
C MET A 654 21.19 -13.11 2.07
N THR A 655 19.87 -13.35 1.96
CA THR A 655 19.14 -13.30 0.68
C THR A 655 18.90 -11.84 0.29
N PRO A 656 19.43 -11.34 -0.85
CA PRO A 656 19.33 -9.92 -1.21
C PRO A 656 17.88 -9.49 -1.47
N MET A 657 17.52 -8.23 -1.21
CA MET A 657 16.26 -7.59 -1.59
C MET A 657 16.43 -6.62 -2.78
N ASP A 658 17.66 -6.15 -3.03
CA ASP A 658 18.00 -5.19 -4.08
C ASP A 658 17.81 -5.75 -5.49
N ASN A 659 17.18 -4.94 -6.36
CA ASN A 659 16.84 -5.31 -7.73
C ASN A 659 16.04 -6.62 -7.87
N GLN A 660 15.26 -7.00 -6.84
CA GLN A 660 14.42 -8.20 -6.84
C GLN A 660 12.97 -7.85 -7.18
N PRO A 661 12.27 -8.67 -8.00
CA PRO A 661 10.95 -8.37 -8.56
C PRO A 661 9.80 -8.42 -7.55
N PHE A 662 10.10 -8.69 -6.28
CA PHE A 662 9.13 -8.99 -5.22
C PHE A 662 8.87 -7.81 -4.27
N ALA A 663 8.80 -6.61 -4.85
CA ALA A 663 8.56 -5.35 -4.14
C ALA A 663 7.18 -5.31 -3.47
N THR A 664 6.16 -5.85 -4.14
CA THR A 664 4.77 -5.83 -3.66
C THR A 664 4.57 -6.78 -2.47
N GLU A 665 5.26 -7.92 -2.47
CA GLU A 665 5.29 -8.92 -1.40
C GLU A 665 5.98 -8.36 -0.16
N ARG A 666 7.15 -7.71 -0.34
CA ARG A 666 7.83 -6.98 0.75
C ARG A 666 6.91 -5.91 1.35
N TYR A 667 6.26 -5.12 0.50
CA TYR A 667 5.31 -4.09 0.95
C TYR A 667 4.16 -4.72 1.75
N ALA A 668 3.53 -5.80 1.25
CA ALA A 668 2.41 -6.43 1.92
C ALA A 668 2.81 -7.01 3.29
N SER A 669 3.98 -7.65 3.37
CA SER A 669 4.57 -8.14 4.62
C SER A 669 4.82 -7.03 5.65
N PHE A 670 5.24 -5.86 5.17
CA PHE A 670 5.42 -4.67 6.00
C PHE A 670 4.07 -4.08 6.45
N ALA A 671 3.15 -3.87 5.53
CA ALA A 671 1.86 -3.22 5.79
C ALA A 671 0.95 -4.06 6.71
N ILE A 672 0.89 -5.38 6.57
CA ILE A 672 0.05 -6.22 7.45
C ILE A 672 0.60 -6.24 8.88
N LYS A 673 1.92 -6.29 9.06
CA LYS A 673 2.53 -6.14 10.39
C LYS A 673 2.23 -4.78 11.01
N LEU A 674 2.25 -3.71 10.21
CA LEU A 674 1.92 -2.36 10.65
C LEU A 674 0.43 -2.22 11.02
N TRP A 675 -0.47 -2.77 10.20
CA TRP A 675 -1.91 -2.87 10.46
C TRP A 675 -2.20 -3.61 11.78
N LYS A 676 -1.54 -4.76 12.00
CA LYS A 676 -1.68 -5.57 13.20
C LYS A 676 -1.26 -4.79 14.45
N ARG A 677 -0.12 -4.09 14.41
CA ARG A 677 0.33 -3.23 15.52
C ARG A 677 -0.68 -2.14 15.89
N HIS A 678 -1.27 -1.47 14.91
CA HIS A 678 -2.29 -0.44 15.15
C HIS A 678 -3.60 -1.03 15.68
N ARG A 679 -4.03 -2.18 15.15
CA ARG A 679 -5.18 -2.93 15.67
C ARG A 679 -4.97 -3.37 17.12
N ASP A 680 -3.83 -3.96 17.44
CA ASP A 680 -3.49 -4.43 18.79
C ASP A 680 -3.35 -3.25 19.78
N ALA A 681 -2.97 -2.07 19.30
CA ALA A 681 -2.95 -0.81 20.05
C ALA A 681 -4.34 -0.15 20.21
N GLY A 682 -5.39 -0.66 19.58
CA GLY A 682 -6.72 -0.06 19.55
C GLY A 682 -6.86 1.16 18.61
N ASP A 683 -5.82 1.52 17.85
CA ASP A 683 -5.91 2.58 16.84
C ASP A 683 -6.50 2.03 15.53
N ALA A 684 -7.81 1.82 15.56
CA ALA A 684 -8.56 1.37 14.40
C ALA A 684 -8.40 2.34 13.21
N ALA A 685 -8.28 3.66 13.44
CA ALA A 685 -8.14 4.63 12.36
C ALA A 685 -6.78 4.50 11.64
N ALA A 686 -5.69 4.31 12.39
CA ALA A 686 -4.38 4.05 11.79
C ALA A 686 -4.35 2.69 11.06
N ALA A 687 -4.96 1.65 11.63
CA ALA A 687 -5.10 0.35 10.96
C ALA A 687 -5.89 0.47 9.64
N GLU A 688 -6.99 1.23 9.62
CA GLU A 688 -7.78 1.53 8.43
C GLU A 688 -6.95 2.20 7.32
N VAL A 689 -6.15 3.22 7.64
CA VAL A 689 -5.25 3.89 6.67
C VAL A 689 -4.24 2.89 6.08
N VAL A 690 -3.67 2.00 6.90
CA VAL A 690 -2.72 0.99 6.42
C VAL A 690 -3.40 -0.07 5.54
N ALA A 691 -4.62 -0.49 5.88
CA ALA A 691 -5.39 -1.42 5.05
C ALA A 691 -5.77 -0.80 3.69
N ALA A 692 -6.11 0.49 3.65
CA ALA A 692 -6.41 1.21 2.41
C ALA A 692 -5.17 1.38 1.51
N ALA A 693 -4.02 1.73 2.09
CA ALA A 693 -2.75 1.83 1.35
C ALA A 693 -2.29 0.45 0.83
N LEU A 694 -2.45 -0.61 1.63
CA LEU A 694 -2.23 -2.00 1.19
C LEU A 694 -3.10 -2.32 -0.03
N ALA A 695 -4.41 -2.11 0.05
CA ALA A 695 -5.32 -2.36 -1.07
C ALA A 695 -4.96 -1.56 -2.32
N ALA A 696 -4.50 -0.31 -2.17
CA ALA A 696 -4.06 0.53 -3.28
C ALA A 696 -2.72 0.09 -3.90
N ARG A 697 -1.82 -0.53 -3.13
CA ARG A 697 -0.49 -0.97 -3.58
C ARG A 697 -0.49 -2.35 -4.22
N VAL A 698 -1.46 -3.21 -3.88
CA VAL A 698 -1.58 -4.58 -4.44
C VAL A 698 -2.64 -4.72 -5.54
N LYS A 699 -3.24 -3.60 -5.96
CA LYS A 699 -4.18 -3.50 -7.09
C LYS A 699 -3.44 -3.36 -8.42
#